data_AF-F4Q6W9-F1
#
_entry.id   AF-F4Q6W9-F1
#
_cell.length_a   1.000
_cell.length_b   1.000
_cell.length_c   1.000
_cell.angle_alpha   90.00
_cell.angle_beta   90.00
_cell.angle_gamma   90.00
#
_symmetry.space_group_name_H-M   'P 1'
#
loop_
_entity.id
_entity.type
_entity.pdbx_description
1 polymer ?
#
loop_
_entity_poly.entity_id
_entity_poly.type
_entity_poly.pdbx_seq_one_letter_code
_entity_poly.pdbx_strand_id
1 'polypeptide(L)'
;MTVNSAIFIIKQYGIPVPLDQSLCNYVYAGRAVFSCLTISGQTHVVDITSILLPYVNKGDPDYTLTSLYFPSLESIGLIPTVYPSLRYLVLGFYPTDELIQFSKSKMPILESVDFAIGDGSKLHFGSDIAITYLSCYGLPRGIQNIQCTLSIGDPSKMNTLVVHGRNSSFSPPVSPSFKVLKMLTIKFLNITTYPISFTFPPLMESLAFENTQITQVPNIQLPSSVKVLSILFNNVAGTVDYDYVFANSTNLQLYLQSPLIVGSIPDSFCDNRPFVFGTSISSIPDCFWCYSGDNSIFTTSAIKPPTITCDIGLDSTFLVTKNGKITVTGRGLGWGAPDIKAIIPNRQMEITYPSFALLEPPKNVTFNLQNVGPVVSVQAEIAEGGVTINDVRFSQMANYVEVRMYMYNYNPYFVPLVQFNEMAALSSGMTVNKTMITFAVPPMQSRQCYINVNNQYYQANWGTYFFKTFPTITNISTLSSPGTPITIIGNTGGFANSVIQVTFNNGTLSETDCLVSNYTSTYIICSTPITLPGVYGNTSVRVNVNGFFTFSSVVLKSVQTYCQETTNYCHGNGDCNESGICLCKQSNFYDSCSKSYPTLSSGQYDSNDLTMVSLYGDFGPLPTLTNVSIKLNNSISCTPTIVSQSSISCTLSSNAPFGLSSAQVVQVSSDTSNSSSDENGGETAQQKCSRLTFNCFGNGICDTNGICVCNQNYNPIDHCFTKFINTTIIANSTSPTVSFDVDGLDFQFEFKSIQELDLDNNVLNLLNIDDYSWNVNVSINDINTTAVYQLNTTNTTNSNNNSTSQFNPFQSLQVSSTISFSSQPREIPFGDQVLQINPNSIKLAINVSGWQYSSNVATLRLIFTSVVNQNQSIEFNCEKTEIGTLSFDSLSNLQYLRVVKDNIQFNGRFIDYAISDGRVVYSQTELVSFTPIDDKDNDNDGQSIATIGIRLPQCQECLLDPDFTPLLIDKSNDQGCGESSSKAWKIAVGVVVGAGAAIAIAAATVILVLKKRKATIFQKKMDRLSFNQ
;
A
#
# COMPACT_ATOMS: atom_id res chain seq x y z
N MET A 1 31.58 20.12 -35.09
CA MET A 1 31.99 20.59 -33.75
C MET A 1 31.40 19.73 -32.64
N THR A 2 32.24 19.23 -31.73
CA THR A 2 31.86 18.61 -30.43
C THR A 2 31.82 19.66 -29.33
N VAL A 3 30.67 20.34 -29.19
CA VAL A 3 30.48 21.49 -28.27
C VAL A 3 30.86 21.16 -26.81
N ASN A 4 30.64 19.92 -26.36
CA ASN A 4 30.94 19.48 -24.99
C ASN A 4 32.42 19.68 -24.60
N SER A 5 33.35 19.50 -25.54
CA SER A 5 34.79 19.71 -25.28
C SER A 5 35.10 21.19 -25.02
N ALA A 6 34.42 22.10 -25.73
CA ALA A 6 34.53 23.53 -25.51
C ALA A 6 33.84 23.95 -24.21
N ILE A 7 32.64 23.44 -23.91
CA ILE A 7 31.93 23.67 -22.64
C ILE A 7 32.81 23.28 -21.43
N PHE A 8 33.52 22.15 -21.51
CA PHE A 8 34.44 21.72 -20.45
C PHE A 8 35.52 22.78 -20.18
N ILE A 9 36.20 23.26 -21.24
CA ILE A 9 37.22 24.32 -21.11
C ILE A 9 36.58 25.63 -20.60
N ILE A 10 35.43 26.02 -21.13
CA ILE A 10 34.72 27.25 -20.72
C ILE A 10 34.39 27.22 -19.23
N LYS A 11 33.90 26.09 -18.71
CA LYS A 11 33.56 25.93 -17.30
C LYS A 11 34.79 25.82 -16.41
N GLN A 12 35.77 24.99 -16.78
CA GLN A 12 37.02 24.78 -16.04
C GLN A 12 37.81 26.09 -15.84
N TYR A 13 37.82 26.98 -16.85
CA TYR A 13 38.54 28.25 -16.82
C TYR A 13 37.64 29.48 -16.65
N GLY A 14 36.33 29.30 -16.44
CA GLY A 14 35.34 30.37 -16.25
C GLY A 14 35.28 31.39 -17.38
N ILE A 15 35.32 30.94 -18.63
CA ILE A 15 35.45 31.81 -19.80
C ILE A 15 34.10 32.52 -20.11
N PRO A 16 34.07 33.85 -20.33
CA PRO A 16 32.85 34.63 -20.51
C PRO A 16 32.24 34.53 -21.92
N VAL A 17 31.96 33.31 -22.40
CA VAL A 17 31.35 33.02 -23.72
C VAL A 17 30.08 32.15 -23.60
N PRO A 18 29.29 31.99 -24.68
CA PRO A 18 28.16 31.06 -24.74
C PRO A 18 28.57 29.59 -24.54
N LEU A 19 27.62 28.75 -24.12
CA LEU A 19 27.81 27.30 -23.91
C LEU A 19 27.19 26.46 -25.04
N ASP A 20 27.07 27.04 -26.23
CA ASP A 20 26.46 26.42 -27.42
C ASP A 20 27.29 26.74 -28.67
N GLN A 21 26.79 26.37 -29.87
CA GLN A 21 27.53 26.55 -31.13
C GLN A 21 27.85 28.04 -31.46
N SER A 22 27.18 29.01 -30.83
CA SER A 22 27.49 30.44 -30.97
C SER A 22 28.79 30.87 -30.27
N LEU A 23 29.48 29.96 -29.56
CA LEU A 23 30.85 30.20 -29.08
C LEU A 23 31.83 30.46 -30.24
N CYS A 24 31.53 29.95 -31.45
CA CYS A 24 32.40 30.10 -32.60
C CYS A 24 32.54 31.53 -33.08
N ASN A 25 33.79 32.00 -33.14
CA ASN A 25 34.17 33.36 -33.47
C ASN A 25 33.49 34.41 -32.55
N TYR A 26 33.05 34.00 -31.35
CA TYR A 26 32.48 34.91 -30.35
C TYR A 26 33.55 35.90 -29.88
N VAL A 27 33.29 37.19 -30.11
CA VAL A 27 34.23 38.27 -29.82
C VAL A 27 34.01 38.79 -28.40
N TYR A 28 35.00 38.58 -27.52
CA TYR A 28 35.06 39.21 -26.21
C TYR A 28 36.21 40.22 -26.19
N ALA A 29 35.96 41.44 -25.71
CA ALA A 29 36.94 42.54 -25.66
C ALA A 29 37.72 42.76 -26.99
N GLY A 30 37.05 42.58 -28.13
CA GLY A 30 37.63 42.78 -29.46
C GLY A 30 38.45 41.62 -30.03
N ARG A 31 38.47 40.44 -29.39
CA ARG A 31 39.12 39.22 -29.92
C ARG A 31 38.19 38.00 -29.88
N ALA A 32 38.29 37.13 -30.88
CA ALA A 32 37.61 35.85 -30.86
C ALA A 32 38.26 34.94 -29.80
N VAL A 33 37.46 34.37 -28.90
CA VAL A 33 37.96 33.51 -27.81
C VAL A 33 38.09 32.04 -28.26
N PHE A 34 37.16 31.60 -29.11
CA PHE A 34 37.21 30.34 -29.85
C PHE A 34 37.13 30.68 -31.34
N SER A 35 38.26 30.64 -32.04
CA SER A 35 38.27 30.85 -33.49
C SER A 35 37.86 29.57 -34.20
N CYS A 36 36.96 29.66 -35.17
CA CYS A 36 36.41 28.51 -35.88
C CYS A 36 36.49 28.65 -37.40
N LEU A 37 36.83 27.55 -38.07
CA LEU A 37 36.80 27.40 -39.53
C LEU A 37 35.85 26.26 -39.93
N THR A 38 35.26 26.38 -41.11
CA THR A 38 34.43 25.33 -41.71
C THR A 38 35.26 24.53 -42.69
N ILE A 39 35.48 23.24 -42.39
CA ILE A 39 36.26 22.30 -43.19
C ILE A 39 35.32 21.18 -43.63
N SER A 40 35.27 20.89 -44.92
CA SER A 40 34.40 19.84 -45.50
C SER A 40 32.92 19.91 -45.05
N GLY A 41 32.40 21.13 -44.88
CA GLY A 41 31.01 21.37 -44.47
C GLY A 41 30.72 21.28 -42.96
N GLN A 42 31.71 20.97 -42.12
CA GLN A 42 31.58 20.99 -40.67
C GLN A 42 32.38 22.15 -40.06
N THR A 43 31.84 22.78 -39.01
CA THR A 43 32.60 23.78 -38.23
C THR A 43 33.48 23.10 -37.20
N HIS A 44 34.74 23.55 -37.11
CA HIS A 44 35.77 23.09 -36.17
C HIS A 44 36.35 24.28 -35.42
N VAL A 45 36.74 24.09 -34.16
CA VAL A 45 37.61 25.04 -33.45
C VAL A 45 39.03 24.87 -33.99
N VAL A 46 39.68 25.99 -34.31
CA VAL A 46 41.07 26.03 -34.79
C VAL A 46 42.00 26.80 -33.83
N ASP A 47 41.51 27.78 -33.07
CA ASP A 47 42.26 28.42 -31.98
C ASP A 47 41.37 28.65 -30.74
N ILE A 48 41.97 28.54 -29.56
CA ILE A 48 41.34 28.86 -28.27
C ILE A 48 42.25 29.79 -27.48
N THR A 49 41.83 31.03 -27.25
CA THR A 49 42.65 32.05 -26.56
C THR A 49 41.87 32.70 -25.42
N SER A 50 42.22 32.42 -24.16
CA SER A 50 41.54 32.95 -22.96
C SER A 50 42.34 33.99 -22.15
N ILE A 51 43.38 34.56 -22.76
CA ILE A 51 44.34 35.47 -22.13
C ILE A 51 43.63 36.70 -21.51
N LEU A 52 43.86 36.91 -20.20
CA LEU A 52 43.37 38.06 -19.42
C LEU A 52 41.84 38.23 -19.34
N LEU A 53 41.08 37.15 -19.57
CA LEU A 53 39.61 37.20 -19.41
C LEU A 53 39.20 37.17 -17.92
N PRO A 54 38.13 37.90 -17.53
CA PRO A 54 37.57 37.80 -16.19
C PRO A 54 36.87 36.45 -15.99
N TYR A 55 37.11 35.81 -14.84
CA TYR A 55 36.45 34.55 -14.50
C TYR A 55 34.94 34.78 -14.26
N VAL A 56 34.12 34.06 -15.02
CA VAL A 56 32.66 33.96 -14.84
C VAL A 56 32.34 32.51 -14.51
N ASN A 57 31.74 32.26 -13.35
CA ASN A 57 31.29 30.92 -12.99
C ASN A 57 30.18 30.47 -13.96
N LYS A 58 30.39 29.34 -14.64
CA LYS A 58 29.47 28.72 -15.61
C LYS A 58 28.94 27.35 -15.11
N GLY A 59 29.11 27.06 -13.82
CA GLY A 59 28.89 25.74 -13.22
C GLY A 59 30.04 24.79 -13.48
N ASP A 60 30.06 23.66 -12.78
CA ASP A 60 31.16 22.69 -12.85
C ASP A 60 31.27 22.02 -14.23
N PRO A 61 32.50 21.80 -14.75
CA PRO A 61 32.71 21.06 -15.98
C PRO A 61 32.26 19.60 -15.84
N ASP A 62 31.89 18.98 -16.95
CA ASP A 62 31.46 17.58 -16.97
C ASP A 62 32.67 16.65 -16.82
N TYR A 63 32.94 16.23 -15.59
CA TYR A 63 34.04 15.32 -15.25
C TYR A 63 33.87 13.89 -15.81
N THR A 64 32.75 13.56 -16.47
CA THR A 64 32.60 12.27 -17.17
C THR A 64 33.27 12.26 -18.55
N LEU A 65 33.66 13.43 -19.08
CA LEU A 65 34.44 13.54 -20.32
C LEU A 65 35.87 13.00 -20.12
N THR A 66 36.10 11.78 -20.59
CA THR A 66 37.42 11.11 -20.56
C THR A 66 38.41 11.67 -21.57
N SER A 67 37.97 12.48 -22.54
CA SER A 67 38.83 13.16 -23.52
C SER A 67 38.19 14.45 -24.05
N LEU A 68 39.02 15.41 -24.44
CA LEU A 68 38.61 16.63 -25.13
C LEU A 68 38.90 16.49 -26.63
N TYR A 69 37.86 16.49 -27.45
CA TYR A 69 37.96 16.24 -28.89
C TYR A 69 37.89 17.55 -29.69
N PHE A 70 39.02 17.96 -30.26
CA PHE A 70 39.14 19.08 -31.19
C PHE A 70 40.01 18.69 -32.41
N PRO A 71 39.43 18.07 -33.45
CA PRO A 71 40.21 17.42 -34.52
C PRO A 71 40.89 18.36 -35.52
N SER A 72 40.82 19.68 -35.32
CA SER A 72 41.43 20.69 -36.20
C SER A 72 42.03 21.86 -35.40
N LEU A 73 42.33 21.65 -34.12
CA LEU A 73 42.90 22.67 -33.24
C LEU A 73 44.37 22.90 -33.60
N GLU A 74 44.70 24.13 -34.00
CA GLU A 74 46.05 24.57 -34.35
C GLU A 74 46.77 25.20 -33.16
N SER A 75 46.03 25.90 -32.29
CA SER A 75 46.58 26.63 -31.13
C SER A 75 45.63 26.64 -29.93
N ILE A 76 46.20 26.68 -28.72
CA ILE A 76 45.47 26.80 -27.46
C ILE A 76 46.29 27.58 -26.41
N GLY A 77 45.86 28.81 -26.12
CA GLY A 77 46.44 29.71 -25.14
C GLY A 77 45.50 29.95 -23.95
N LEU A 78 45.60 29.10 -22.92
CA LEU A 78 44.82 29.23 -21.67
C LEU A 78 45.68 29.81 -20.55
N ILE A 79 45.36 31.02 -20.08
CA ILE A 79 46.04 31.67 -18.95
C ILE A 79 45.02 31.91 -17.81
N PRO A 80 44.96 31.06 -16.79
CA PRO A 80 44.03 31.24 -15.67
C PRO A 80 44.38 32.48 -14.84
N THR A 81 43.40 33.36 -14.65
CA THR A 81 43.48 34.54 -13.75
C THR A 81 43.11 34.21 -12.30
N VAL A 82 42.50 33.03 -12.08
CA VAL A 82 42.04 32.48 -10.80
C VAL A 82 42.42 30.99 -10.77
N TYR A 83 42.84 30.49 -9.60
CA TYR A 83 43.14 29.09 -9.31
C TYR A 83 42.10 28.53 -8.32
N PRO A 84 40.86 28.24 -8.77
CA PRO A 84 39.73 27.95 -7.89
C PRO A 84 39.89 26.64 -7.10
N SER A 85 40.76 25.73 -7.56
CA SER A 85 41.00 24.41 -6.95
C SER A 85 42.35 24.30 -6.21
N LEU A 86 43.16 25.38 -6.14
CA LEU A 86 44.49 25.32 -5.53
C LEU A 86 44.37 25.40 -4.00
N ARG A 87 44.58 24.25 -3.34
CA ARG A 87 44.47 24.08 -1.88
C ARG A 87 45.81 24.05 -1.15
N TYR A 88 46.85 23.51 -1.80
CA TYR A 88 48.21 23.37 -1.27
C TYR A 88 49.20 23.94 -2.28
N LEU A 89 50.13 24.77 -1.82
CA LEU A 89 51.16 25.39 -2.66
C LEU A 89 52.53 25.26 -1.98
N VAL A 90 53.50 24.68 -2.70
CA VAL A 90 54.90 24.54 -2.26
C VAL A 90 55.79 25.23 -3.29
N LEU A 91 56.66 26.14 -2.85
CA LEU A 91 57.48 26.98 -3.71
C LEU A 91 58.96 26.90 -3.30
N GLY A 92 59.80 26.35 -4.18
CA GLY A 92 61.25 26.26 -4.03
C GLY A 92 61.98 27.17 -5.00
N PHE A 93 62.63 28.25 -4.53
CA PHE A 93 63.22 29.30 -5.38
C PHE A 93 64.25 30.18 -4.64
N TYR A 94 64.85 31.15 -5.34
CA TYR A 94 65.94 32.00 -4.84
C TYR A 94 65.57 33.50 -4.99
N PRO A 95 64.62 34.03 -4.21
CA PRO A 95 64.18 35.42 -4.34
C PRO A 95 65.25 36.39 -3.80
N THR A 96 65.66 37.37 -4.61
CA THR A 96 66.63 38.39 -4.19
C THR A 96 66.03 39.37 -3.19
N ASP A 97 64.88 39.96 -3.52
CA ASP A 97 64.05 40.79 -2.64
C ASP A 97 62.62 40.85 -3.25
N GLU A 98 61.79 39.84 -2.96
CA GLU A 98 60.55 39.59 -3.71
C GLU A 98 59.29 39.69 -2.84
N LEU A 99 58.23 40.33 -3.36
CA LEU A 99 56.94 40.51 -2.71
C LEU A 99 55.89 39.59 -3.33
N ILE A 100 55.43 38.60 -2.56
CA ILE A 100 54.34 37.69 -2.93
C ILE A 100 53.08 38.06 -2.16
N GLN A 101 52.02 38.41 -2.91
CA GLN A 101 50.69 38.72 -2.36
C GLN A 101 49.66 37.73 -2.90
N PHE A 102 49.07 36.94 -2.01
CA PHE A 102 47.96 36.05 -2.35
C PHE A 102 46.63 36.70 -1.96
N SER A 103 45.62 36.56 -2.82
CA SER A 103 44.26 37.02 -2.52
C SER A 103 43.26 35.89 -2.74
N LYS A 104 42.29 35.82 -1.83
CA LYS A 104 41.12 34.96 -1.83
C LYS A 104 40.28 35.10 -3.09
N SER A 105 40.35 36.26 -3.75
CA SER A 105 39.77 36.49 -5.08
C SER A 105 40.39 35.62 -6.18
N LYS A 106 41.68 35.28 -6.06
CA LYS A 106 42.43 34.44 -7.01
C LYS A 106 42.58 32.99 -6.54
N MET A 107 42.64 32.75 -5.23
CA MET A 107 42.88 31.44 -4.64
C MET A 107 41.91 31.21 -3.46
N PRO A 108 40.61 30.99 -3.74
CA PRO A 108 39.56 31.03 -2.71
C PRO A 108 39.63 29.90 -1.66
N ILE A 109 40.32 28.80 -1.98
CA ILE A 109 40.42 27.59 -1.12
C ILE A 109 41.85 27.24 -0.71
N LEU A 110 42.80 28.16 -0.84
CA LEU A 110 44.19 27.91 -0.46
C LEU A 110 44.33 27.83 1.07
N GLU A 111 44.70 26.64 1.56
CA GLU A 111 44.82 26.35 2.99
C GLU A 111 46.26 26.21 3.46
N SER A 112 47.21 25.93 2.56
CA SER A 112 48.59 25.60 2.90
C SER A 112 49.58 26.24 1.93
N VAL A 113 50.59 26.92 2.48
CA VAL A 113 51.67 27.55 1.73
C VAL A 113 53.01 27.21 2.38
N ASP A 114 53.91 26.60 1.61
CA ASP A 114 55.27 26.25 2.05
C ASP A 114 56.31 26.93 1.14
N PHE A 115 57.13 27.81 1.74
CA PHE A 115 58.23 28.50 1.08
C PHE A 115 59.57 27.89 1.48
N ALA A 116 60.33 27.49 0.46
CA ALA A 116 61.64 26.88 0.60
C ALA A 116 62.65 27.74 -0.21
N ILE A 117 63.37 28.65 0.45
CA ILE A 117 64.17 29.70 -0.20
C ILE A 117 65.69 29.52 -0.04
N GLY A 118 66.47 29.91 -1.04
CA GLY A 118 67.93 29.75 -1.04
C GLY A 118 68.71 30.69 -0.10
N ASP A 119 70.04 30.54 -0.05
CA ASP A 119 70.91 31.45 0.71
C ASP A 119 70.84 32.89 0.20
N GLY A 120 71.00 33.86 1.10
CA GLY A 120 70.92 35.29 0.83
C GLY A 120 69.53 35.80 0.44
N SER A 121 68.53 34.92 0.37
CA SER A 121 67.23 35.22 -0.20
C SER A 121 66.32 36.00 0.75
N LYS A 122 65.52 36.92 0.20
CA LYS A 122 64.52 37.69 0.95
C LYS A 122 63.14 37.56 0.30
N LEU A 123 62.16 37.23 1.13
CA LEU A 123 60.77 37.05 0.76
C LEU A 123 59.86 37.87 1.67
N HIS A 124 59.04 38.72 1.06
CA HIS A 124 57.93 39.42 1.70
C HIS A 124 56.64 38.74 1.29
N PHE A 125 55.92 38.14 2.23
CA PHE A 125 54.67 37.43 1.98
C PHE A 125 53.49 38.16 2.61
N GLY A 126 52.38 38.29 1.89
CA GLY A 126 51.10 38.74 2.44
C GLY A 126 49.92 37.98 1.87
N SER A 127 48.87 37.85 2.67
CA SER A 127 47.64 37.16 2.26
C SER A 127 46.40 37.65 3.02
N ASP A 128 45.30 37.86 2.29
CA ASP A 128 43.95 38.03 2.87
C ASP A 128 43.24 36.68 3.11
N ILE A 129 43.89 35.57 2.75
CA ILE A 129 43.38 34.20 2.87
C ILE A 129 43.69 33.67 4.27
N ALA A 130 42.70 33.04 4.90
CA ALA A 130 42.81 32.38 6.19
C ALA A 130 43.59 31.04 6.06
N ILE A 131 44.91 31.14 5.95
CA ILE A 131 45.83 30.01 5.77
C ILE A 131 45.91 29.17 7.05
N THR A 132 45.88 27.85 6.89
CA THR A 132 45.95 26.86 7.97
C THR A 132 47.40 26.42 8.24
N TYR A 133 48.24 26.34 7.21
CA TYR A 133 49.64 25.96 7.32
C TYR A 133 50.50 26.98 6.57
N LEU A 134 51.43 27.63 7.27
CA LEU A 134 52.38 28.58 6.67
C LEU A 134 53.80 28.28 7.13
N SER A 135 54.70 27.99 6.20
CA SER A 135 56.12 27.81 6.46
C SER A 135 57.00 28.65 5.54
N CYS A 136 58.12 29.14 6.08
CA CYS A 136 59.20 29.74 5.31
C CYS A 136 60.56 29.31 5.87
N TYR A 137 61.31 28.53 5.09
CA TYR A 137 62.58 27.94 5.50
C TYR A 137 63.66 27.93 4.40
N GLY A 138 64.92 27.76 4.82
CA GLY A 138 66.08 27.74 3.92
C GLY A 138 66.30 26.41 3.19
N LEU A 139 66.80 26.44 1.94
CA LEU A 139 67.18 25.28 1.13
C LEU A 139 68.71 25.18 0.91
N PRO A 140 69.41 24.17 1.46
CA PRO A 140 68.90 23.09 2.31
C PRO A 140 68.46 23.54 3.72
N ARG A 141 67.64 22.71 4.37
CA ARG A 141 67.13 22.93 5.74
C ARG A 141 68.30 23.08 6.72
N GLY A 142 68.62 24.31 7.07
CA GLY A 142 69.77 24.67 7.91
C GLY A 142 70.39 26.03 7.58
N ILE A 143 70.13 26.58 6.38
CA ILE A 143 70.51 27.96 6.04
C ILE A 143 69.84 28.94 7.01
N GLN A 144 70.65 29.88 7.53
CA GLN A 144 70.25 30.90 8.49
C GLN A 144 70.15 32.31 7.87
N ASN A 145 70.86 32.53 6.77
CA ASN A 145 70.98 33.82 6.08
C ASN A 145 69.86 33.98 5.04
N ILE A 146 68.62 33.95 5.53
CA ILE A 146 67.41 34.27 4.77
C ILE A 146 66.56 35.27 5.55
N GLN A 147 65.65 35.93 4.85
CA GLN A 147 64.68 36.84 5.44
C GLN A 147 63.27 36.53 4.94
N CYS A 148 62.44 35.95 5.80
CA CYS A 148 61.02 35.75 5.59
C CYS A 148 60.25 36.83 6.36
N THR A 149 59.53 37.71 5.68
CA THR A 149 58.65 38.72 6.30
C THR A 149 57.20 38.33 6.04
N LEU A 150 56.52 37.72 7.02
CA LEU A 150 55.21 37.08 6.83
C LEU A 150 54.07 37.93 7.40
N SER A 151 53.20 38.47 6.54
CA SER A 151 52.01 39.24 6.91
C SER A 151 50.73 38.38 6.80
N ILE A 152 50.29 37.84 7.94
CA ILE A 152 49.13 36.94 8.05
C ILE A 152 47.86 37.78 8.26
N GLY A 153 47.02 37.92 7.23
CA GLY A 153 45.80 38.73 7.29
C GLY A 153 44.71 38.17 8.22
N ASP A 154 44.47 36.86 8.20
CA ASP A 154 43.54 36.18 9.11
C ASP A 154 44.24 35.01 9.84
N PRO A 155 44.67 35.19 11.10
CA PRO A 155 45.30 34.14 11.90
C PRO A 155 44.30 33.14 12.49
N SER A 156 42.98 33.32 12.33
CA SER A 156 41.96 32.53 13.05
C SER A 156 41.89 31.06 12.61
N LYS A 157 42.45 30.73 11.44
CA LYS A 157 42.58 29.37 10.90
C LYS A 157 43.98 28.78 10.99
N MET A 158 44.99 29.59 11.35
CA MET A 158 46.39 29.18 11.38
C MET A 158 46.59 28.07 12.41
N ASN A 159 47.00 26.88 11.94
CA ASN A 159 47.23 25.70 12.76
C ASN A 159 48.72 25.43 13.00
N THR A 160 49.56 25.72 12.00
CA THR A 160 51.02 25.56 12.05
C THR A 160 51.71 26.76 11.42
N LEU A 161 52.64 27.36 12.14
CA LEU A 161 53.50 28.45 11.67
C LEU A 161 54.98 28.09 11.84
N VAL A 162 55.74 28.12 10.74
CA VAL A 162 57.19 27.86 10.73
C VAL A 162 57.94 29.03 10.11
N VAL A 163 58.87 29.63 10.87
CA VAL A 163 59.66 30.80 10.41
C VAL A 163 61.14 30.57 10.69
N HIS A 164 61.96 30.52 9.64
CA HIS A 164 63.41 30.45 9.77
C HIS A 164 64.09 31.75 9.29
N GLY A 165 65.29 32.04 9.80
CA GLY A 165 66.20 33.05 9.25
C GLY A 165 66.46 34.25 10.18
N ARG A 166 67.69 34.76 10.20
CA ARG A 166 68.15 35.75 11.20
C ARG A 166 67.36 37.05 11.22
N ASN A 167 66.94 37.53 10.04
CA ASN A 167 66.24 38.79 9.85
C ASN A 167 64.72 38.58 9.60
N SER A 168 64.23 37.35 9.75
CA SER A 168 62.83 37.01 9.51
C SER A 168 61.91 37.56 10.59
N SER A 169 60.67 37.87 10.20
CA SER A 169 59.63 38.40 11.07
C SER A 169 58.25 37.95 10.60
N PHE A 170 57.27 38.01 11.49
CA PHE A 170 55.88 37.74 11.14
C PHE A 170 54.94 38.68 11.91
N SER A 171 53.78 38.96 11.32
CA SER A 171 52.75 39.83 11.88
C SER A 171 51.36 39.25 11.56
N PRO A 172 50.38 39.30 12.48
CA PRO A 172 50.50 39.78 13.87
C PRO A 172 51.35 38.83 14.75
N PRO A 173 51.87 39.30 15.90
CA PRO A 173 52.56 38.44 16.87
C PRO A 173 51.62 37.37 17.46
N VAL A 174 52.18 36.24 17.89
CA VAL A 174 51.38 35.11 18.42
C VAL A 174 50.67 35.53 19.71
N SER A 175 49.35 35.40 19.69
CA SER A 175 48.43 35.76 20.76
C SER A 175 47.15 34.90 20.68
N PRO A 176 46.18 35.02 21.61
CA PRO A 176 44.92 34.28 21.54
C PRO A 176 44.05 34.49 20.27
N SER A 177 44.40 35.44 19.39
CA SER A 177 43.77 35.58 18.05
C SER A 177 44.03 34.36 17.14
N PHE A 178 45.12 33.63 17.38
CA PHE A 178 45.50 32.40 16.69
C PHE A 178 44.68 31.21 17.22
N LYS A 179 43.36 31.25 17.04
CA LYS A 179 42.37 30.38 17.71
C LYS A 179 42.63 28.87 17.61
N VAL A 180 43.32 28.41 16.56
CA VAL A 180 43.57 26.99 16.30
C VAL A 180 45.05 26.63 16.13
N LEU A 181 45.98 27.52 16.51
CA LEU A 181 47.42 27.30 16.38
C LEU A 181 47.89 26.25 17.38
N LYS A 182 48.34 25.11 16.83
CA LYS A 182 48.90 23.97 17.56
C LYS A 182 50.42 24.00 17.59
N MET A 183 51.06 24.45 16.52
CA MET A 183 52.51 24.38 16.36
C MET A 183 53.12 25.72 15.95
N LEU A 184 54.07 26.20 16.74
CA LEU A 184 54.94 27.32 16.39
C LEU A 184 56.40 26.83 16.35
N THR A 185 57.06 27.00 15.22
CA THR A 185 58.50 26.73 15.06
C THR A 185 59.21 27.96 14.56
N ILE A 186 60.19 28.42 15.34
CA ILE A 186 61.03 29.57 15.05
C ILE A 186 62.49 29.09 15.11
N LYS A 187 63.23 29.25 14.00
CA LYS A 187 64.65 28.85 13.95
C LYS A 187 65.55 29.94 13.41
N PHE A 188 66.73 30.10 14.01
CA PHE A 188 67.75 31.07 13.57
C PHE A 188 67.40 32.56 13.69
N LEU A 189 66.21 32.94 14.16
CA LEU A 189 65.83 34.35 14.34
C LEU A 189 66.67 35.02 15.44
N ASN A 190 67.05 36.28 15.23
CA ASN A 190 67.77 37.11 16.21
C ASN A 190 66.85 37.64 17.33
N ILE A 191 66.03 36.78 17.94
CA ILE A 191 65.20 37.11 19.10
C ILE A 191 65.92 36.75 20.41
N THR A 192 65.95 37.69 21.35
CA THR A 192 66.51 37.51 22.71
C THR A 192 65.44 37.23 23.77
N THR A 193 64.18 37.55 23.45
CA THR A 193 63.02 37.36 24.31
C THR A 193 62.04 36.35 23.73
N TYR A 194 61.13 35.86 24.56
CA TYR A 194 60.09 34.92 24.11
C TYR A 194 59.10 35.59 23.14
N PRO A 195 58.78 34.99 21.98
CA PRO A 195 57.99 35.64 20.94
C PRO A 195 56.46 35.40 21.05
N ILE A 196 55.98 35.03 22.25
CA ILE A 196 54.56 34.83 22.56
C ILE A 196 54.18 35.78 23.70
N SER A 197 52.98 36.37 23.65
CA SER A 197 52.42 37.14 24.76
C SER A 197 52.24 36.31 26.04
N PHE A 198 52.03 36.96 27.19
CA PHE A 198 51.72 36.29 28.47
C PHE A 198 50.50 35.34 28.42
N THR A 199 49.65 35.46 27.40
CA THR A 199 48.56 34.52 27.10
C THR A 199 48.87 33.72 25.82
N PHE A 200 48.76 32.40 25.92
CA PHE A 200 48.97 31.47 24.82
C PHE A 200 47.71 31.29 23.96
N PRO A 201 47.85 30.88 22.68
CA PRO A 201 46.76 30.32 21.89
C PRO A 201 46.11 29.10 22.58
N PRO A 202 44.77 28.94 22.50
CA PRO A 202 44.02 27.99 23.34
C PRO A 202 44.24 26.52 22.96
N LEU A 203 44.73 26.23 21.75
CA LEU A 203 45.02 24.88 21.26
C LEU A 203 46.52 24.62 21.09
N MET A 204 47.39 25.40 21.73
CA MET A 204 48.84 25.27 21.58
C MET A 204 49.35 23.92 22.11
N GLU A 205 50.04 23.15 21.27
CA GLU A 205 50.54 21.80 21.55
C GLU A 205 52.08 21.71 21.47
N SER A 206 52.72 22.48 20.58
CA SER A 206 54.15 22.39 20.30
C SER A 206 54.80 23.75 20.05
N LEU A 207 55.90 24.01 20.76
CA LEU A 207 56.66 25.25 20.73
C LEU A 207 58.15 24.94 20.53
N ALA A 208 58.74 25.46 19.45
CA ALA A 208 60.16 25.29 19.17
C ALA A 208 60.84 26.63 18.84
N PHE A 209 61.87 26.97 19.61
CA PHE A 209 62.70 28.17 19.46
C PHE A 209 64.17 27.73 19.41
N GLU A 210 64.66 27.39 18.22
CA GLU A 210 65.96 26.72 18.07
C GLU A 210 66.99 27.60 17.39
N ASN A 211 68.25 27.56 17.87
CA ASN A 211 69.33 28.39 17.33
C ASN A 211 68.99 29.90 17.31
N THR A 212 68.21 30.39 18.27
CA THR A 212 67.89 31.82 18.43
C THR A 212 68.87 32.48 19.42
N GLN A 213 68.58 33.70 19.89
CA GLN A 213 69.41 34.41 20.87
C GLN A 213 68.76 34.46 22.26
N ILE A 214 67.78 33.59 22.54
CA ILE A 214 67.10 33.51 23.84
C ILE A 214 68.09 33.13 24.94
N THR A 215 68.12 33.92 26.03
CA THR A 215 69.08 33.79 27.14
C THR A 215 68.52 33.20 28.43
N GLN A 216 67.21 32.97 28.50
CA GLN A 216 66.54 32.40 29.67
C GLN A 216 65.31 31.59 29.25
N VAL A 217 64.95 30.55 30.02
CA VAL A 217 63.62 29.93 29.90
C VAL A 217 62.59 30.97 30.35
N PRO A 218 61.48 31.18 29.63
CA PRO A 218 60.50 32.20 30.02
C PRO A 218 59.83 31.84 31.34
N ASN A 219 59.80 32.78 32.28
CA ASN A 219 59.13 32.59 33.56
C ASN A 219 57.60 32.83 33.41
N ILE A 220 56.94 31.95 32.65
CA ILE A 220 55.51 31.99 32.35
C ILE A 220 54.98 30.55 32.46
N GLN A 221 53.87 30.34 33.17
CA GLN A 221 53.26 29.02 33.27
C GLN A 221 52.78 28.52 31.91
N LEU A 222 53.21 27.32 31.50
CA LEU A 222 52.73 26.70 30.27
C LEU A 222 51.30 26.16 30.45
N PRO A 223 50.44 26.28 29.42
CA PRO A 223 49.16 25.58 29.36
C PRO A 223 49.37 24.06 29.36
N SER A 224 48.44 23.32 29.98
CA SER A 224 48.46 21.84 30.03
C SER A 224 48.33 21.18 28.65
N SER A 225 47.89 21.91 27.63
CA SER A 225 47.83 21.49 26.23
C SER A 225 49.22 21.39 25.58
N VAL A 226 50.22 22.14 26.05
CA VAL A 226 51.57 22.12 25.49
C VAL A 226 52.25 20.81 25.85
N LYS A 227 52.57 20.00 24.84
CA LYS A 227 53.24 18.69 24.97
C LYS A 227 54.66 18.68 24.43
N VAL A 228 55.10 19.72 23.72
CA VAL A 228 56.51 19.88 23.32
C VAL A 228 56.98 21.32 23.55
N LEU A 229 58.11 21.49 24.23
CA LEU A 229 58.89 22.72 24.28
C LEU A 229 60.35 22.43 23.90
N SER A 230 60.82 23.03 22.81
CA SER A 230 62.21 22.99 22.36
C SER A 230 62.87 24.36 22.44
N ILE A 231 63.99 24.44 23.16
CA ILE A 231 64.86 25.63 23.27
C ILE A 231 66.31 25.20 22.98
N LEU A 232 66.50 24.36 21.95
CA LEU A 232 67.81 23.81 21.59
C LEU A 232 68.75 24.85 20.93
N PHE A 233 70.05 24.72 21.20
CA PHE A 233 71.12 25.55 20.62
C PHE A 233 70.97 27.06 20.88
N ASN A 234 70.47 27.44 22.06
CA ASN A 234 70.37 28.84 22.51
C ASN A 234 71.40 29.15 23.59
N ASN A 235 71.57 30.43 23.92
CA ASN A 235 72.48 30.86 25.00
C ASN A 235 71.77 30.95 26.36
N VAL A 236 70.87 30.00 26.66
CA VAL A 236 70.07 29.98 27.89
C VAL A 236 70.97 29.74 29.09
N ALA A 237 70.90 30.61 30.10
CA ALA A 237 71.76 30.58 31.27
C ALA A 237 70.98 30.57 32.59
N GLY A 238 71.61 30.06 33.66
CA GLY A 238 71.05 30.04 35.01
C GLY A 238 70.18 28.81 35.30
N THR A 239 69.31 28.94 36.29
CA THR A 239 68.40 27.88 36.75
C THR A 239 67.04 27.96 36.08
N VAL A 240 66.37 26.81 35.91
CA VAL A 240 64.98 26.74 35.45
C VAL A 240 64.05 26.55 36.64
N ASP A 241 63.01 27.39 36.77
CA ASP A 241 61.95 27.23 37.76
C ASP A 241 60.94 26.19 37.26
N TYR A 242 61.24 24.91 37.51
CA TYR A 242 60.41 23.81 37.02
C TYR A 242 59.00 23.81 37.65
N ASP A 243 58.91 24.12 38.95
CA ASP A 243 57.66 24.07 39.71
C ASP A 243 56.67 25.16 39.27
N TYR A 244 57.15 26.36 38.91
CA TYR A 244 56.29 27.41 38.38
C TYR A 244 55.98 27.24 36.89
N VAL A 245 57.02 27.07 36.04
CA VAL A 245 56.86 27.09 34.57
C VAL A 245 56.07 25.87 34.08
N PHE A 246 56.25 24.72 34.71
CA PHE A 246 55.63 23.45 34.31
C PHE A 246 54.52 22.97 35.25
N ALA A 247 54.01 23.82 36.16
CA ALA A 247 52.98 23.50 37.15
C ALA A 247 51.74 22.76 36.59
N ASN A 248 51.37 23.05 35.34
CA ASN A 248 50.21 22.47 34.65
C ASN A 248 50.60 21.43 33.59
N SER A 249 51.89 21.13 33.41
CA SER A 249 52.41 20.27 32.35
C SER A 249 52.41 18.81 32.77
N THR A 250 51.84 17.95 31.92
CA THR A 250 51.88 16.50 32.07
C THR A 250 52.31 15.85 30.76
N ASN A 251 53.26 14.91 30.82
CA ASN A 251 53.89 14.25 29.67
C ASN A 251 54.48 15.24 28.62
N LEU A 252 54.93 16.42 29.06
CA LEU A 252 55.65 17.41 28.25
C LEU A 252 57.04 16.91 27.88
N GLN A 253 57.39 17.00 26.60
CA GLN A 253 58.76 16.83 26.11
C GLN A 253 59.50 18.17 26.18
N LEU A 254 60.51 18.25 27.04
CA LEU A 254 61.32 19.45 27.28
C LEU A 254 62.72 19.26 26.70
N TYR A 255 63.01 19.89 25.56
CA TYR A 255 64.31 19.85 24.90
C TYR A 255 65.15 21.09 25.25
N LEU A 256 66.23 20.90 26.01
CA LEU A 256 67.15 21.96 26.44
C LEU A 256 68.59 21.58 26.11
N GLN A 257 69.33 22.55 25.56
CA GLN A 257 70.75 22.41 25.26
C GLN A 257 71.45 23.76 25.39
N SER A 258 72.20 23.93 26.48
CA SER A 258 73.13 25.02 26.73
C SER A 258 74.00 24.68 27.95
N PRO A 259 75.34 24.84 27.88
CA PRO A 259 76.22 24.58 29.02
C PRO A 259 76.07 25.60 30.15
N LEU A 260 75.34 26.69 29.92
CA LEU A 260 75.08 27.72 30.94
C LEU A 260 73.84 27.39 31.80
N ILE A 261 73.08 26.34 31.47
CA ILE A 261 71.96 25.84 32.28
C ILE A 261 72.52 25.05 33.47
N VAL A 262 72.19 25.48 34.68
CA VAL A 262 72.67 24.92 35.95
C VAL A 262 71.50 24.61 36.90
N GLY A 263 71.79 23.94 38.03
CA GLY A 263 70.80 23.58 39.04
C GLY A 263 70.34 22.13 38.92
N SER A 264 69.14 21.83 39.39
CA SER A 264 68.60 20.47 39.53
C SER A 264 67.19 20.35 38.94
N ILE A 265 66.84 19.18 38.42
CA ILE A 265 65.46 18.83 38.11
C ILE A 265 64.78 18.33 39.40
N PRO A 266 63.56 18.79 39.77
CA PRO A 266 62.84 18.31 40.94
C PRO A 266 61.95 17.08 40.65
N ASP A 267 61.62 16.32 41.69
CA ASP A 267 60.72 15.14 41.63
C ASP A 267 59.31 15.48 41.16
N SER A 268 58.87 16.73 41.32
CA SER A 268 57.61 17.24 40.78
C SER A 268 57.53 17.12 39.26
N PHE A 269 58.67 17.14 38.55
CA PHE A 269 58.75 17.04 37.10
C PHE A 269 58.72 15.58 36.58
N CYS A 270 58.65 14.58 37.45
CA CYS A 270 58.66 13.15 37.08
C CYS A 270 57.49 12.67 36.22
N ASP A 271 56.45 13.47 36.01
CA ASP A 271 55.35 13.17 35.08
C ASP A 271 55.59 13.72 33.65
N ASN A 272 56.74 14.35 33.41
CA ASN A 272 57.18 14.94 32.14
C ASN A 272 58.43 14.21 31.57
N ARG A 273 59.01 14.69 30.47
CA ARG A 273 60.12 14.04 29.74
C ARG A 273 61.27 15.03 29.45
N PRO A 274 62.38 15.01 30.21
CA PRO A 274 63.52 15.89 30.01
C PRO A 274 64.51 15.35 28.97
N PHE A 275 64.79 16.15 27.94
CA PHE A 275 65.86 15.94 26.97
C PHE A 275 66.89 17.06 27.15
N VAL A 276 67.76 16.89 28.16
CA VAL A 276 68.60 17.93 28.76
C VAL A 276 70.10 17.67 28.51
N PHE A 277 70.52 17.71 27.25
CA PHE A 277 71.87 17.34 26.82
C PHE A 277 72.77 18.55 26.59
N GLY A 278 74.06 18.44 26.92
CA GLY A 278 74.99 19.56 26.86
C GLY A 278 74.68 20.65 27.90
N THR A 279 74.14 20.27 29.06
CA THR A 279 73.82 21.16 30.19
C THR A 279 74.73 20.88 31.39
N SER A 280 74.79 21.83 32.33
CA SER A 280 75.50 21.73 33.61
C SER A 280 74.54 21.49 34.79
N ILE A 281 73.43 20.78 34.55
CA ILE A 281 72.50 20.31 35.58
C ILE A 281 73.22 19.31 36.50
N SER A 282 73.20 19.57 37.81
CA SER A 282 73.98 18.84 38.82
C SER A 282 73.28 17.60 39.38
N SER A 283 71.95 17.54 39.34
CA SER A 283 71.17 16.39 39.82
C SER A 283 69.84 16.25 39.09
N ILE A 284 69.41 14.99 38.97
CA ILE A 284 68.21 14.57 38.23
C ILE A 284 67.54 13.45 39.05
N PRO A 285 66.20 13.44 39.21
CA PRO A 285 65.46 12.49 40.02
C PRO A 285 65.64 11.01 39.65
N ASP A 286 65.54 10.15 40.67
CA ASP A 286 65.61 8.69 40.51
C ASP A 286 64.52 8.15 39.56
N CYS A 287 63.35 8.81 39.47
CA CYS A 287 62.30 8.43 38.52
C CYS A 287 62.79 8.40 37.06
N PHE A 288 63.77 9.22 36.67
CA PHE A 288 64.37 9.17 35.34
C PHE A 288 65.51 8.14 35.26
N TRP A 289 66.29 7.99 36.34
CA TRP A 289 67.41 7.04 36.37
C TRP A 289 66.99 5.57 36.37
N CYS A 290 65.81 5.27 36.93
CA CYS A 290 65.18 3.96 36.86
C CYS A 290 64.80 3.56 35.43
N TYR A 291 64.46 4.53 34.58
CA TYR A 291 64.05 4.34 33.19
C TYR A 291 65.14 4.76 32.19
N SER A 292 66.39 4.91 32.63
CA SER A 292 67.50 5.45 31.82
C SER A 292 67.98 4.54 30.67
N GLY A 293 67.27 3.46 30.38
CA GLY A 293 67.50 2.60 29.21
C GLY A 293 66.69 3.00 27.97
N ASP A 294 65.70 3.89 28.13
CA ASP A 294 64.83 4.34 27.04
C ASP A 294 65.02 5.84 26.75
N ASN A 295 65.74 6.12 25.66
CA ASN A 295 66.01 7.49 25.19
C ASN A 295 64.75 8.24 24.74
N SER A 296 63.56 7.61 24.66
CA SER A 296 62.29 8.30 24.40
C SER A 296 61.66 8.90 25.67
N ILE A 297 62.12 8.49 26.84
CA ILE A 297 61.66 9.00 28.15
C ILE A 297 62.51 10.19 28.57
N PHE A 298 63.83 10.03 28.51
CA PHE A 298 64.79 10.96 29.09
C PHE A 298 66.15 10.86 28.38
N THR A 299 66.87 11.97 28.29
CA THR A 299 68.26 12.01 27.79
C THR A 299 69.01 13.14 28.48
N THR A 300 70.27 12.92 28.87
CA THR A 300 71.07 13.91 29.60
C THR A 300 72.57 13.83 29.29
N SER A 301 73.29 14.90 29.61
CA SER A 301 74.75 14.91 29.80
C SER A 301 75.20 14.79 31.27
N ALA A 302 74.27 14.79 32.23
CA ALA A 302 74.58 14.61 33.65
C ALA A 302 75.08 13.19 33.95
N ILE A 303 75.97 13.08 34.94
CA ILE A 303 76.55 11.79 35.35
C ILE A 303 75.52 11.02 36.19
N LYS A 304 75.30 9.75 35.84
CA LYS A 304 74.41 8.84 36.58
C LYS A 304 74.93 8.63 38.02
N PRO A 305 74.11 8.83 39.07
CA PRO A 305 74.51 8.57 40.45
C PRO A 305 74.96 7.11 40.67
N PRO A 306 75.92 6.86 41.58
CA PRO A 306 76.44 5.51 41.83
C PRO A 306 75.44 4.59 42.54
N THR A 307 74.46 5.16 43.25
CA THR A 307 73.34 4.46 43.91
C THR A 307 72.04 5.17 43.55
N ILE A 308 71.04 4.40 43.12
CA ILE A 308 69.70 4.83 42.69
C ILE A 308 68.69 3.88 43.33
N THR A 309 67.58 4.39 43.84
CA THR A 309 66.54 3.62 44.53
C THR A 309 65.23 3.66 43.75
N CYS A 310 64.92 2.58 43.03
CA CYS A 310 63.69 2.47 42.26
C CYS A 310 62.53 1.97 43.13
N ASP A 311 61.95 2.88 43.91
CA ASP A 311 60.79 2.59 44.77
C ASP A 311 59.48 2.57 43.96
N ILE A 312 59.25 1.45 43.28
CA ILE A 312 58.10 1.21 42.40
C ILE A 312 57.01 0.45 43.16
N GLY A 313 55.77 0.93 43.10
CA GLY A 313 54.65 0.25 43.75
C GLY A 313 53.29 0.72 43.26
N LEU A 314 52.30 -0.15 43.34
CA LEU A 314 50.89 0.15 43.12
C LEU A 314 50.21 0.44 44.45
N ASP A 315 49.21 1.33 44.45
CA ASP A 315 48.42 1.64 45.65
C ASP A 315 47.50 0.48 46.06
N SER A 316 47.13 -0.39 45.11
CA SER A 316 46.43 -1.66 45.35
C SER A 316 47.20 -2.81 44.70
N THR A 317 47.37 -3.89 45.47
CA THR A 317 47.96 -5.15 45.00
C THR A 317 46.93 -6.12 44.43
N PHE A 318 45.63 -5.91 44.68
CA PHE A 318 44.54 -6.65 44.06
C PHE A 318 43.86 -5.77 43.00
N LEU A 319 43.90 -6.21 41.74
CA LEU A 319 43.40 -5.49 40.58
C LEU A 319 42.23 -6.24 39.94
N VAL A 320 41.13 -5.56 39.69
CA VAL A 320 39.96 -6.18 39.05
C VAL A 320 39.68 -5.52 37.71
N THR A 321 39.90 -6.26 36.62
CA THR A 321 39.71 -5.74 35.26
C THR A 321 38.25 -5.75 34.84
N LYS A 322 37.91 -4.85 33.93
CA LYS A 322 36.70 -4.88 33.12
C LYS A 322 37.09 -5.14 31.67
N ASN A 323 36.77 -6.33 31.17
CA ASN A 323 37.15 -6.82 29.85
C ASN A 323 38.68 -6.67 29.60
N GLY A 324 39.48 -7.08 30.59
CA GLY A 324 40.93 -7.00 30.57
C GLY A 324 41.55 -5.62 30.79
N LYS A 325 40.77 -4.56 31.08
CA LYS A 325 41.31 -3.23 31.36
C LYS A 325 41.14 -2.80 32.82
N ILE A 326 42.14 -2.13 33.37
CA ILE A 326 42.08 -1.47 34.69
C ILE A 326 42.94 -0.21 34.70
N THR A 327 42.45 0.86 35.33
CA THR A 327 43.27 2.03 35.68
C THR A 327 43.83 1.86 37.08
N VAL A 328 45.13 2.05 37.24
CA VAL A 328 45.84 1.93 38.53
C VAL A 328 46.64 3.17 38.85
N THR A 329 46.80 3.45 40.13
CA THR A 329 47.65 4.51 40.68
C THR A 329 48.78 3.91 41.50
N GLY A 330 49.84 4.68 41.69
CA GLY A 330 51.02 4.26 42.43
C GLY A 330 52.19 5.23 42.29
N ARG A 331 53.39 4.71 42.55
CA ARG A 331 54.66 5.43 42.55
C ARG A 331 55.69 4.71 41.68
N GLY A 332 56.59 5.48 41.07
CA GLY A 332 57.64 4.93 40.21
C GLY A 332 57.11 4.30 38.93
N LEU A 333 55.87 4.61 38.52
CA LEU A 333 55.15 3.84 37.49
C LEU A 333 55.61 4.07 36.03
N GLY A 334 56.55 4.99 35.81
CA GLY A 334 57.12 5.25 34.48
C GLY A 334 56.16 5.80 33.43
N TRP A 335 56.54 5.64 32.17
CA TRP A 335 55.91 6.32 31.03
C TRP A 335 55.11 5.40 30.10
N GLY A 336 54.92 4.14 30.50
CA GLY A 336 54.15 3.13 29.77
C GLY A 336 54.98 2.12 28.97
N ALA A 337 54.29 1.08 28.51
CA ALA A 337 54.79 -0.05 27.74
C ALA A 337 53.70 -0.48 26.72
N PRO A 338 53.91 -1.45 25.81
CA PRO A 338 52.93 -1.79 24.77
C PRO A 338 51.50 -2.07 25.28
N ASP A 339 51.36 -2.78 26.40
CA ASP A 339 50.08 -3.10 27.04
C ASP A 339 49.72 -2.15 28.22
N ILE A 340 50.52 -1.09 28.45
CA ILE A 340 50.42 -0.21 29.61
C ILE A 340 50.48 1.26 29.17
N LYS A 341 49.34 1.93 29.17
CA LYS A 341 49.24 3.34 28.78
C LYS A 341 49.36 4.25 30.00
N ALA A 342 50.43 5.05 30.10
CA ALA A 342 50.49 6.11 31.09
C ALA A 342 49.38 7.15 30.85
N ILE A 343 48.63 7.48 31.91
CA ILE A 343 47.61 8.54 31.96
C ILE A 343 48.26 9.80 32.55
N ILE A 344 48.89 9.65 33.71
CA ILE A 344 49.81 10.61 34.31
C ILE A 344 51.13 9.85 34.50
N PRO A 345 52.18 10.13 33.74
CA PRO A 345 53.43 9.39 33.87
C PRO A 345 53.96 9.39 35.31
N ASN A 346 54.63 8.30 35.67
CA ASN A 346 55.14 7.99 36.99
C ASN A 346 54.09 7.81 38.12
N ARG A 347 52.79 8.09 37.88
CA ARG A 347 51.73 8.07 38.92
C ARG A 347 50.46 7.28 38.58
N GLN A 348 50.04 7.23 37.31
CA GLN A 348 48.77 6.62 36.91
C GLN A 348 48.83 6.02 35.50
N MET A 349 48.31 4.80 35.33
CA MET A 349 48.30 4.08 34.04
C MET A 349 47.02 3.27 33.83
N GLU A 350 46.63 3.06 32.57
CA GLU A 350 45.71 2.01 32.15
C GLU A 350 46.51 0.76 31.75
N ILE A 351 46.32 -0.34 32.47
CA ILE A 351 46.86 -1.65 32.12
C ILE A 351 45.81 -2.38 31.28
N THR A 352 46.25 -2.98 30.17
CA THR A 352 45.48 -3.91 29.36
C THR A 352 46.06 -5.32 29.51
N TYR A 353 45.21 -6.31 29.73
CA TYR A 353 45.58 -7.72 29.82
C TYR A 353 44.77 -8.51 28.77
N PRO A 354 45.33 -8.77 27.57
CA PRO A 354 44.58 -9.36 26.45
C PRO A 354 43.94 -10.72 26.76
N SER A 355 44.59 -11.54 27.59
CA SER A 355 44.14 -12.89 27.94
C SER A 355 43.20 -12.94 29.16
N PHE A 356 42.37 -11.91 29.37
CA PHE A 356 41.55 -11.73 30.58
C PHE A 356 40.59 -12.89 30.87
N ALA A 357 40.14 -13.62 29.84
CA ALA A 357 39.31 -14.82 29.98
C ALA A 357 39.98 -15.96 30.79
N LEU A 358 41.30 -15.87 31.01
CA LEU A 358 42.09 -16.78 31.85
C LEU A 358 42.23 -16.32 33.32
N LEU A 359 41.67 -15.17 33.72
CA LEU A 359 41.80 -14.61 35.07
C LEU A 359 40.74 -15.14 36.06
N GLU A 360 40.51 -16.45 35.98
CA GLU A 360 39.60 -17.21 36.82
C GLU A 360 40.30 -18.51 37.26
N PRO A 361 40.65 -18.71 38.55
CA PRO A 361 40.62 -17.75 39.67
C PRO A 361 41.63 -16.59 39.50
N PRO A 362 41.71 -15.63 40.45
CA PRO A 362 42.74 -14.57 40.42
C PRO A 362 44.17 -15.11 40.27
N LYS A 363 45.04 -14.32 39.63
CA LYS A 363 46.42 -14.71 39.29
C LYS A 363 47.44 -13.63 39.59
N ASN A 364 48.58 -13.99 40.13
CA ASN A 364 49.73 -13.09 40.23
C ASN A 364 50.33 -12.84 38.84
N VAL A 365 50.38 -11.58 38.44
CA VAL A 365 50.95 -11.13 37.17
C VAL A 365 52.05 -10.10 37.44
N THR A 366 53.15 -10.21 36.70
CA THR A 366 54.24 -9.22 36.69
C THR A 366 54.08 -8.32 35.48
N PHE A 367 53.91 -7.02 35.70
CA PHE A 367 53.82 -6.00 34.66
C PHE A 367 55.19 -5.39 34.41
N ASN A 368 55.71 -5.53 33.19
CA ASN A 368 56.92 -4.82 32.79
C ASN A 368 56.54 -3.38 32.37
N LEU A 369 57.08 -2.39 33.08
CA LEU A 369 56.71 -0.98 32.95
C LEU A 369 57.49 -0.23 31.88
N GLN A 370 58.39 -0.91 31.16
CA GLN A 370 59.19 -0.34 30.07
C GLN A 370 59.37 -1.32 28.91
N ASN A 371 59.67 -0.79 27.73
CA ASN A 371 59.92 -1.59 26.53
C ASN A 371 61.42 -1.81 26.24
N VAL A 372 62.27 -0.85 26.62
CA VAL A 372 63.72 -0.86 26.33
C VAL A 372 64.50 -0.58 27.61
N GLY A 373 65.54 -1.37 27.89
CA GLY A 373 66.43 -1.18 29.05
C GLY A 373 66.38 -2.31 30.10
N PRO A 374 67.03 -2.11 31.26
CA PRO A 374 67.13 -3.10 32.34
C PRO A 374 65.78 -3.25 33.07
N VAL A 375 65.14 -4.42 33.01
CA VAL A 375 63.72 -4.67 33.38
C VAL A 375 63.26 -3.91 34.63
N VAL A 376 62.22 -3.08 34.45
CA VAL A 376 61.51 -2.36 35.51
C VAL A 376 60.10 -2.94 35.61
N SER A 377 59.71 -3.50 36.75
CA SER A 377 58.43 -4.23 36.85
C SER A 377 57.76 -4.10 38.21
N VAL A 378 56.45 -4.34 38.23
CA VAL A 378 55.62 -4.39 39.44
C VAL A 378 54.71 -5.61 39.40
N GLN A 379 54.34 -6.16 40.55
CA GLN A 379 53.48 -7.32 40.67
C GLN A 379 52.13 -6.97 41.28
N ALA A 380 51.07 -7.60 40.79
CA ALA A 380 49.75 -7.58 41.40
C ALA A 380 49.02 -8.91 41.19
N GLU A 381 48.10 -9.23 42.09
CA GLU A 381 47.07 -10.24 41.87
C GLU A 381 45.96 -9.62 41.03
N ILE A 382 45.60 -10.26 39.90
CA ILE A 382 44.62 -9.74 38.96
C ILE A 382 43.49 -10.74 38.68
N ALA A 383 42.26 -10.23 38.63
CA ALA A 383 41.04 -10.98 38.37
C ALA A 383 40.18 -10.25 37.34
N GLU A 384 39.54 -10.98 36.42
CA GLU A 384 38.51 -10.36 35.58
C GLU A 384 37.20 -10.26 36.37
N GLY A 385 36.67 -9.04 36.52
CA GLY A 385 35.40 -8.80 37.22
C GLY A 385 34.33 -8.16 36.34
N GLY A 386 34.61 -7.91 35.06
CA GLY A 386 33.66 -7.35 34.12
C GLY A 386 32.39 -8.21 34.03
N VAL A 387 31.25 -7.56 34.20
CA VAL A 387 29.93 -8.16 33.97
C VAL A 387 29.45 -7.71 32.60
N THR A 388 29.16 -8.66 31.70
CA THR A 388 28.54 -8.38 30.40
C THR A 388 27.48 -9.45 30.10
N ILE A 389 26.24 -9.01 29.93
CA ILE A 389 25.09 -9.85 29.58
C ILE A 389 25.03 -9.98 28.04
N ASN A 390 24.76 -11.18 27.53
CA ASN A 390 24.64 -11.48 26.10
C ASN A 390 23.18 -11.58 25.65
N ASP A 391 22.35 -12.27 26.43
CA ASP A 391 20.93 -12.53 26.13
C ASP A 391 20.19 -12.81 27.45
N VAL A 392 18.88 -12.56 27.48
CA VAL A 392 18.01 -12.86 28.63
C VAL A 392 16.74 -13.52 28.11
N ARG A 393 16.54 -14.78 28.48
CA ARG A 393 15.36 -15.57 28.10
C ARG A 393 14.46 -15.82 29.29
N PHE A 394 13.17 -15.80 29.01
CA PHE A 394 12.13 -16.17 29.95
C PHE A 394 11.56 -17.54 29.59
N SER A 395 11.19 -18.32 30.59
CA SER A 395 10.38 -19.53 30.43
C SER A 395 9.24 -19.46 31.43
N GLN A 396 8.01 -19.37 30.92
CA GLN A 396 6.82 -19.31 31.77
C GLN A 396 6.51 -20.72 32.29
N MET A 397 6.65 -20.90 33.60
CA MET A 397 6.38 -22.15 34.31
C MET A 397 4.98 -22.11 34.93
N ALA A 398 4.50 -23.23 35.47
CA ALA A 398 3.13 -23.37 35.96
C ALA A 398 2.67 -22.23 36.89
N ASN A 399 3.54 -21.78 37.81
CA ASN A 399 3.25 -20.78 38.85
C ASN A 399 4.43 -19.82 39.13
N TYR A 400 5.36 -19.66 38.18
CA TYR A 400 6.47 -18.70 38.24
C TYR A 400 7.04 -18.44 36.83
N VAL A 401 7.92 -17.46 36.68
CA VAL A 401 8.73 -17.28 35.45
C VAL A 401 10.18 -17.60 35.77
N GLU A 402 10.78 -18.52 35.02
CA GLU A 402 12.22 -18.77 35.07
C GLU A 402 12.92 -17.76 34.15
N VAL A 403 13.98 -17.13 34.67
CA VAL A 403 14.82 -16.17 33.93
C VAL A 403 16.19 -16.79 33.75
N ARG A 404 16.64 -16.94 32.50
CA ARG A 404 17.98 -17.40 32.14
C ARG A 404 18.75 -16.26 31.47
N MET A 405 19.75 -15.75 32.17
CA MET A 405 20.66 -14.73 31.64
C MET A 405 21.89 -15.44 31.09
N TYR A 406 22.12 -15.32 29.79
CA TYR A 406 23.35 -15.77 29.15
C TYR A 406 24.41 -14.68 29.30
N MET A 407 25.56 -15.02 29.86
CA MET A 407 26.64 -14.10 30.12
C MET A 407 27.66 -14.15 28.98
N TYR A 408 28.04 -12.99 28.45
CA TYR A 408 29.19 -12.87 27.54
C TYR A 408 30.50 -12.92 28.31
N ASN A 409 30.53 -12.21 29.45
CA ASN A 409 31.65 -12.20 30.39
C ASN A 409 31.08 -12.15 31.82
N TYR A 410 31.43 -13.14 32.64
CA TYR A 410 31.10 -13.19 34.06
C TYR A 410 32.02 -14.18 34.78
N ASN A 411 32.76 -13.71 35.78
CA ASN A 411 33.65 -14.54 36.59
C ASN A 411 32.93 -15.06 37.85
N PRO A 412 32.71 -16.38 37.99
CA PRO A 412 32.02 -16.97 39.16
C PRO A 412 32.78 -16.86 40.48
N TYR A 413 34.04 -16.42 40.48
CA TYR A 413 34.78 -16.08 41.70
C TYR A 413 34.10 -14.93 42.48
N PHE A 414 33.45 -14.01 41.76
CA PHE A 414 32.61 -12.99 42.38
C PHE A 414 31.17 -13.50 42.50
N VAL A 415 30.54 -13.26 43.65
CA VAL A 415 29.12 -13.57 43.87
C VAL A 415 28.27 -12.46 43.23
N PRO A 416 27.27 -12.79 42.39
CA PRO A 416 26.43 -11.78 41.77
C PRO A 416 25.31 -11.34 42.70
N LEU A 417 24.98 -10.06 42.67
CA LEU A 417 23.69 -9.54 43.10
C LEU A 417 22.86 -9.26 41.85
N VAL A 418 21.68 -9.86 41.76
CA VAL A 418 20.76 -9.70 40.63
C VAL A 418 19.51 -8.97 41.09
N GLN A 419 19.25 -7.79 40.54
CA GLN A 419 18.00 -7.06 40.73
C GLN A 419 17.13 -7.23 39.48
N PHE A 420 15.89 -7.66 39.66
CA PHE A 420 14.92 -7.85 38.59
C PHE A 420 13.81 -6.81 38.73
N ASN A 421 13.83 -5.80 37.85
CA ASN A 421 13.12 -4.53 38.01
C ASN A 421 13.49 -3.88 39.36
N GLU A 422 12.57 -3.12 39.95
CA GLU A 422 12.74 -2.45 41.26
C GLU A 422 12.65 -3.41 42.46
N MET A 423 12.75 -4.73 42.25
CA MET A 423 12.73 -5.71 43.36
C MET A 423 14.09 -5.79 44.06
N ALA A 424 14.05 -6.15 45.35
CA ALA A 424 15.25 -6.41 46.14
C ALA A 424 16.16 -7.47 45.48
N ALA A 425 17.47 -7.36 45.71
CA ALA A 425 18.47 -8.23 45.09
C ALA A 425 18.24 -9.71 45.46
N LEU A 426 18.16 -10.56 44.45
CA LEU A 426 17.99 -12.00 44.57
C LEU A 426 19.34 -12.67 44.82
N SER A 427 19.46 -13.35 45.97
CA SER A 427 20.69 -14.04 46.40
C SER A 427 20.49 -15.52 46.76
N SER A 428 19.24 -16.00 46.83
CA SER A 428 18.89 -17.37 47.19
C SER A 428 18.13 -18.07 46.06
N GLY A 429 18.37 -19.37 45.87
CA GLY A 429 17.75 -20.18 44.81
C GLY A 429 18.26 -19.90 43.39
N MET A 430 19.32 -19.09 43.25
CA MET A 430 19.93 -18.75 41.96
C MET A 430 21.08 -19.72 41.62
N THR A 431 21.12 -20.19 40.37
CA THR A 431 22.23 -20.98 39.83
C THR A 431 23.15 -20.06 39.03
N VAL A 432 24.44 -20.03 39.39
CA VAL A 432 25.45 -19.14 38.78
C VAL A 432 26.56 -19.97 38.17
N ASN A 433 26.91 -19.71 36.90
CA ASN A 433 28.15 -20.18 36.28
C ASN A 433 28.68 -19.13 35.29
N LYS A 434 29.81 -19.41 34.63
CA LYS A 434 30.49 -18.47 33.72
C LYS A 434 29.65 -18.02 32.52
N THR A 435 28.79 -18.88 31.99
CA THR A 435 28.01 -18.62 30.76
C THR A 435 26.54 -18.35 31.03
N MET A 436 26.04 -18.64 32.23
CA MET A 436 24.62 -18.50 32.56
C MET A 436 24.37 -18.23 34.04
N ILE A 437 23.43 -17.33 34.30
CA ILE A 437 22.82 -17.11 35.62
C ILE A 437 21.31 -17.37 35.49
N THR A 438 20.76 -18.26 36.33
CA THR A 438 19.35 -18.64 36.30
C THR A 438 18.67 -18.43 37.65
N PHE A 439 17.50 -17.82 37.66
CA PHE A 439 16.68 -17.61 38.85
C PHE A 439 15.18 -17.62 38.51
N ALA A 440 14.33 -17.82 39.52
CA ALA A 440 12.88 -17.76 39.39
C ALA A 440 12.33 -16.44 39.95
N VAL A 441 11.26 -15.93 39.34
CA VAL A 441 10.49 -14.77 39.82
C VAL A 441 8.99 -15.09 39.84
N PRO A 442 8.18 -14.42 40.69
CA PRO A 442 6.74 -14.65 40.76
C PRO A 442 6.02 -14.46 39.41
N PRO A 443 4.80 -15.04 39.24
CA PRO A 443 3.95 -14.79 38.08
C PRO A 443 3.80 -13.30 37.79
N MET A 444 3.97 -12.92 36.53
CA MET A 444 3.81 -11.54 36.07
C MET A 444 3.08 -11.50 34.73
N GLN A 445 2.54 -10.35 34.35
CA GLN A 445 1.95 -10.15 33.03
C GLN A 445 3.00 -9.72 32.01
N SER A 446 2.67 -9.82 30.72
CA SER A 446 3.55 -9.35 29.64
C SER A 446 3.95 -7.89 29.86
N ARG A 447 5.25 -7.62 29.94
CA ARG A 447 5.80 -6.27 30.16
C ARG A 447 7.26 -6.16 29.75
N GLN A 448 7.72 -4.92 29.63
CA GLN A 448 9.15 -4.61 29.65
C GLN A 448 9.73 -4.96 31.03
N CYS A 449 10.87 -5.62 31.02
CA CYS A 449 11.63 -6.04 32.19
C CYS A 449 13.05 -5.45 32.11
N TYR A 450 13.56 -5.01 33.25
CA TYR A 450 14.93 -4.54 33.41
C TYR A 450 15.66 -5.45 34.39
N ILE A 451 16.91 -5.79 34.09
CA ILE A 451 17.75 -6.57 34.99
C ILE A 451 19.07 -5.86 35.20
N ASN A 452 19.44 -5.66 36.46
CA ASN A 452 20.78 -5.28 36.85
C ASN A 452 21.50 -6.51 37.42
N VAL A 453 22.67 -6.83 36.89
CA VAL A 453 23.58 -7.82 37.46
C VAL A 453 24.82 -7.06 37.87
N ASN A 454 25.17 -7.12 39.15
CA ASN A 454 26.38 -6.50 39.67
C ASN A 454 27.19 -7.45 40.55
N ASN A 455 28.46 -7.12 40.69
CA ASN A 455 29.33 -7.58 41.77
C ASN A 455 29.90 -6.36 42.49
N GLN A 456 30.78 -6.57 43.47
CA GLN A 456 31.37 -5.51 44.28
C GLN A 456 32.23 -4.47 43.50
N TYR A 457 32.52 -4.70 42.21
CA TYR A 457 33.34 -3.81 41.37
C TYR A 457 32.59 -3.25 40.16
N TYR A 458 31.76 -4.06 39.50
CA TYR A 458 31.14 -3.72 38.21
C TYR A 458 29.69 -4.18 38.10
N GLN A 459 28.93 -3.49 37.24
CA GLN A 459 27.53 -3.79 36.95
C GLN A 459 27.22 -3.77 35.46
N ALA A 460 26.20 -4.53 35.05
CA ALA A 460 25.58 -4.52 33.74
C ALA A 460 24.06 -4.40 33.88
N ASN A 461 23.45 -3.63 32.97
CA ASN A 461 21.99 -3.51 32.86
C ASN A 461 21.53 -4.14 31.54
N TRP A 462 20.38 -4.81 31.55
CA TRP A 462 19.75 -5.37 30.35
C TRP A 462 18.25 -5.07 30.35
N GLY A 463 17.76 -4.50 29.24
CA GLY A 463 16.33 -4.33 28.98
C GLY A 463 15.84 -5.43 28.04
N THR A 464 14.75 -6.09 28.40
CA THR A 464 14.12 -7.16 27.59
C THR A 464 12.61 -7.16 27.82
N TYR A 465 11.84 -7.93 27.05
CA TYR A 465 10.39 -8.00 27.19
C TYR A 465 9.95 -9.42 27.52
N PHE A 466 9.14 -9.58 28.57
CA PHE A 466 8.50 -10.86 28.88
C PHE A 466 7.18 -10.97 28.11
N PHE A 467 7.03 -12.02 27.30
CA PHE A 467 5.78 -12.38 26.66
C PHE A 467 5.13 -13.57 27.40
N LYS A 468 4.00 -13.32 28.07
CA LYS A 468 3.16 -14.35 28.65
C LYS A 468 2.47 -15.16 27.53
N THR A 469 2.58 -16.49 27.58
CA THR A 469 2.00 -17.42 26.59
C THR A 469 0.70 -18.10 27.06
N PHE A 470 0.38 -18.04 28.36
CA PHE A 470 -0.89 -18.50 28.94
C PHE A 470 -1.25 -17.72 30.24
N PRO A 471 -2.52 -17.59 30.65
CA PRO A 471 -3.70 -17.96 29.89
C PRO A 471 -3.92 -17.02 28.69
N THR A 472 -4.48 -17.56 27.61
CA THR A 472 -5.04 -16.80 26.48
C THR A 472 -6.52 -17.15 26.31
N ILE A 473 -7.27 -16.28 25.64
CA ILE A 473 -8.67 -16.52 25.26
C ILE A 473 -8.76 -16.32 23.75
N THR A 474 -9.31 -17.31 23.05
CA THR A 474 -9.57 -17.31 21.61
C THR A 474 -11.05 -17.10 21.33
N ASN A 475 -11.95 -17.74 22.11
CA ASN A 475 -13.39 -17.62 21.96
C ASN A 475 -14.11 -17.87 23.29
N ILE A 476 -15.33 -17.35 23.44
CA ILE A 476 -16.22 -17.59 24.58
C ILE A 476 -17.64 -17.83 24.06
N SER A 477 -18.30 -18.89 24.53
CA SER A 477 -19.70 -19.15 24.17
C SER A 477 -20.61 -17.99 24.62
N THR A 478 -21.45 -17.49 23.71
CA THR A 478 -22.26 -16.27 23.93
C THR A 478 -23.58 -16.52 24.64
N LEU A 479 -24.10 -17.76 24.67
CA LEU A 479 -25.33 -18.07 25.39
C LEU A 479 -25.07 -18.11 26.90
N SER A 480 -25.90 -17.40 27.67
CA SER A 480 -25.79 -17.27 29.12
C SER A 480 -27.16 -17.39 29.78
N SER A 481 -27.21 -18.10 30.89
CA SER A 481 -28.27 -18.07 31.90
C SER A 481 -27.72 -18.64 33.23
N PRO A 482 -28.34 -18.36 34.39
CA PRO A 482 -27.90 -18.92 35.66
C PRO A 482 -27.77 -20.45 35.60
N GLY A 483 -26.59 -20.98 35.94
CA GLY A 483 -26.29 -22.41 35.92
C GLY A 483 -25.94 -23.04 34.57
N THR A 484 -26.10 -22.36 33.42
CA THR A 484 -25.66 -22.94 32.13
C THR A 484 -24.13 -22.91 31.96
N PRO A 485 -23.52 -23.95 31.35
CA PRO A 485 -22.08 -24.01 31.14
C PRO A 485 -21.62 -23.04 30.04
N ILE A 486 -20.78 -22.09 30.42
CA ILE A 486 -20.05 -21.20 29.52
C ILE A 486 -18.70 -21.85 29.20
N THR A 487 -18.40 -22.01 27.91
CA THR A 487 -17.12 -22.54 27.42
C THR A 487 -16.22 -21.41 26.97
N ILE A 488 -15.05 -21.31 27.60
CA ILE A 488 -13.96 -20.40 27.21
C ILE A 488 -12.89 -21.24 26.52
N ILE A 489 -12.64 -20.98 25.24
CA ILE A 489 -11.63 -21.67 24.43
C ILE A 489 -10.36 -20.81 24.40
N GLY A 490 -9.20 -21.40 24.67
CA GLY A 490 -7.92 -20.71 24.74
C GLY A 490 -6.83 -21.55 25.41
N ASN A 491 -5.58 -21.09 25.41
CA ASN A 491 -4.48 -21.84 26.03
C ASN A 491 -4.45 -21.62 27.55
N THR A 492 -4.56 -22.68 28.35
CA THR A 492 -4.42 -22.62 29.83
C THR A 492 -3.01 -22.94 30.33
N GLY A 493 -2.10 -23.37 29.43
CA GLY A 493 -0.77 -23.87 29.76
C GLY A 493 -0.71 -25.39 29.99
N GLY A 494 -1.85 -26.05 30.23
CA GLY A 494 -1.93 -27.52 30.29
C GLY A 494 -1.26 -28.19 31.49
N PHE A 495 -0.89 -27.44 32.53
CA PHE A 495 -0.28 -27.99 33.74
C PHE A 495 -1.33 -28.69 34.63
N ALA A 496 -1.03 -29.90 35.08
CA ALA A 496 -1.85 -30.62 36.05
C ALA A 496 -1.95 -29.84 37.38
N ASN A 497 -3.12 -29.93 38.04
CA ASN A 497 -3.42 -29.26 39.30
C ASN A 497 -3.34 -27.71 39.25
N SER A 498 -3.64 -27.11 38.10
CA SER A 498 -3.72 -25.66 37.97
C SER A 498 -4.93 -25.09 38.73
N VAL A 499 -4.70 -24.01 39.49
CA VAL A 499 -5.75 -23.21 40.10
C VAL A 499 -6.26 -22.22 39.06
N ILE A 500 -7.45 -22.48 38.54
CA ILE A 500 -8.13 -21.62 37.57
C ILE A 500 -9.27 -20.86 38.26
N GLN A 501 -9.29 -19.54 38.09
CA GLN A 501 -10.38 -18.66 38.50
C GLN A 501 -10.89 -17.91 37.27
N VAL A 502 -12.21 -17.82 37.12
CA VAL A 502 -12.86 -17.06 36.06
C VAL A 502 -13.85 -16.10 36.70
N THR A 503 -13.71 -14.81 36.43
CA THR A 503 -14.53 -13.76 37.03
C THR A 503 -15.11 -12.89 35.91
N PHE A 504 -16.43 -12.70 35.92
CA PHE A 504 -17.14 -11.80 35.02
C PHE A 504 -17.28 -10.41 35.62
N ASN A 505 -17.23 -9.38 34.77
CA ASN A 505 -17.35 -7.97 35.13
C ASN A 505 -16.40 -7.54 36.27
N ASN A 506 -15.20 -8.11 36.26
CA ASN A 506 -14.15 -7.89 37.25
C ASN A 506 -13.83 -6.38 37.42
N GLY A 507 -13.94 -5.86 38.64
CA GLY A 507 -13.73 -4.46 39.01
C GLY A 507 -15.00 -3.60 38.96
N THR A 508 -16.20 -4.20 38.87
CA THR A 508 -17.48 -3.48 38.78
C THR A 508 -18.46 -3.91 39.88
N LEU A 509 -19.56 -3.16 40.02
CA LEU A 509 -20.67 -3.51 40.94
C LEU A 509 -21.42 -4.79 40.55
N SER A 510 -21.22 -5.31 39.33
CA SER A 510 -21.79 -6.56 38.83
C SER A 510 -20.75 -7.68 38.69
N GLU A 511 -19.64 -7.59 39.42
CA GLU A 511 -18.63 -8.65 39.49
C GLU A 511 -19.25 -9.97 39.99
N THR A 512 -18.95 -11.08 39.33
CA THR A 512 -19.45 -12.41 39.70
C THR A 512 -18.48 -13.49 39.26
N ASP A 513 -18.12 -14.39 40.16
CA ASP A 513 -17.29 -15.55 39.85
C ASP A 513 -18.06 -16.60 39.05
N CYS A 514 -17.42 -17.13 38.01
CA CYS A 514 -17.89 -18.24 37.21
C CYS A 514 -17.24 -19.53 37.75
N LEU A 515 -18.04 -20.38 38.37
CA LEU A 515 -17.58 -21.61 39.03
C LEU A 515 -17.07 -22.60 37.98
N VAL A 516 -15.75 -22.81 37.95
CA VAL A 516 -15.08 -23.72 37.00
C VAL A 516 -15.47 -25.17 37.32
N SER A 517 -16.11 -25.85 36.37
CA SER A 517 -16.54 -27.24 36.51
C SER A 517 -15.59 -28.23 35.83
N ASN A 518 -14.92 -27.82 34.75
CA ASN A 518 -13.96 -28.63 34.01
C ASN A 518 -12.95 -27.73 33.25
N TYR A 519 -11.74 -28.22 33.02
CA TYR A 519 -10.76 -27.54 32.16
C TYR A 519 -9.77 -28.52 31.53
N THR A 520 -9.15 -28.09 30.42
CA THR A 520 -8.04 -28.78 29.75
C THR A 520 -6.96 -27.77 29.36
N SER A 521 -5.98 -28.17 28.55
CA SER A 521 -5.01 -27.25 27.95
C SER A 521 -5.63 -26.24 26.98
N THR A 522 -6.81 -26.54 26.40
CA THR A 522 -7.42 -25.76 25.30
C THR A 522 -8.79 -25.13 25.62
N TYR A 523 -9.41 -25.48 26.74
CA TYR A 523 -10.66 -24.86 27.17
C TYR A 523 -10.88 -24.88 28.69
N ILE A 524 -11.77 -24.02 29.16
CA ILE A 524 -12.34 -23.96 30.51
C ILE A 524 -13.86 -23.97 30.38
N ILE A 525 -14.55 -24.76 31.19
CA ILE A 525 -16.01 -24.72 31.35
C ILE A 525 -16.31 -24.20 32.75
N CYS A 526 -17.16 -23.18 32.85
CA CYS A 526 -17.62 -22.64 34.11
C CYS A 526 -19.09 -22.23 34.03
N SER A 527 -19.76 -21.99 35.16
CA SER A 527 -21.15 -21.47 35.17
C SER A 527 -21.34 -20.44 36.29
N THR A 528 -22.27 -19.50 36.08
CA THR A 528 -22.70 -18.58 37.14
C THR A 528 -23.61 -19.31 38.13
N PRO A 529 -23.56 -19.00 39.45
CA PRO A 529 -24.46 -19.58 40.43
C PRO A 529 -25.94 -19.37 40.09
N ILE A 530 -26.76 -20.42 40.22
CA ILE A 530 -28.21 -20.39 39.94
C ILE A 530 -28.95 -19.35 40.82
N THR A 531 -28.38 -19.02 41.97
CA THR A 531 -28.93 -18.06 42.94
C THR A 531 -28.64 -16.59 42.61
N LEU A 532 -27.90 -16.29 41.54
CA LEU A 532 -27.56 -14.94 41.11
C LEU A 532 -28.24 -14.60 39.77
N PRO A 533 -28.50 -13.30 39.50
CA PRO A 533 -28.91 -12.86 38.17
C PRO A 533 -27.90 -13.32 37.10
N GLY A 534 -28.39 -13.72 35.93
CA GLY A 534 -27.51 -14.07 34.82
C GLY A 534 -26.67 -12.88 34.38
N VAL A 535 -25.47 -13.15 33.88
CA VAL A 535 -24.61 -12.10 33.32
C VAL A 535 -24.93 -11.97 31.83
N TYR A 536 -25.31 -10.75 31.41
CA TYR A 536 -25.82 -10.44 30.09
C TYR A 536 -25.21 -9.13 29.55
N GLY A 537 -25.28 -8.93 28.23
CA GLY A 537 -24.71 -7.77 27.57
C GLY A 537 -23.18 -7.85 27.46
N ASN A 538 -22.55 -6.70 27.20
CA ASN A 538 -21.10 -6.60 27.07
C ASN A 538 -20.41 -6.89 28.41
N THR A 539 -19.85 -8.09 28.51
CA THR A 539 -19.31 -8.68 29.74
C THR A 539 -17.79 -8.75 29.65
N SER A 540 -17.09 -8.17 30.63
CA SER A 540 -15.64 -8.38 30.74
C SER A 540 -15.37 -9.73 31.40
N VAL A 541 -14.39 -10.48 30.89
CA VAL A 541 -14.05 -11.81 31.38
C VAL A 541 -12.59 -11.84 31.77
N ARG A 542 -12.31 -12.04 33.06
CA ARG A 542 -10.97 -12.27 33.57
C ARG A 542 -10.75 -13.76 33.83
N VAL A 543 -9.76 -14.34 33.18
CA VAL A 543 -9.29 -15.71 33.45
C VAL A 543 -7.93 -15.62 34.13
N ASN A 544 -7.79 -16.20 35.32
CA ASN A 544 -6.56 -16.30 36.10
C ASN A 544 -6.17 -17.77 36.25
N VAL A 545 -4.94 -18.13 35.88
CA VAL A 545 -4.34 -19.46 36.03
C VAL A 545 -3.05 -19.31 36.82
N ASN A 546 -3.02 -19.81 38.06
CA ASN A 546 -1.85 -19.78 38.94
C ASN A 546 -1.18 -18.39 39.12
N GLY A 547 -1.94 -17.30 39.00
CA GLY A 547 -1.44 -15.91 39.11
C GLY A 547 -1.16 -15.22 37.77
N PHE A 548 -1.12 -15.96 36.66
CA PHE A 548 -1.13 -15.38 35.31
C PHE A 548 -2.56 -15.11 34.87
N PHE A 549 -2.90 -13.90 34.43
CA PHE A 549 -4.28 -13.58 34.05
C PHE A 549 -4.39 -12.98 32.65
N THR A 550 -5.59 -13.05 32.08
CA THR A 550 -5.93 -12.40 30.81
C THR A 550 -7.35 -11.87 30.88
N PHE A 551 -7.60 -10.83 30.08
CA PHE A 551 -8.93 -10.25 29.91
C PHE A 551 -9.45 -10.52 28.50
N SER A 552 -10.77 -10.62 28.37
CA SER A 552 -11.52 -10.57 27.12
C SER A 552 -12.85 -9.83 27.35
N SER A 553 -13.56 -9.52 26.28
CA SER A 553 -14.92 -8.96 26.30
C SER A 553 -15.81 -9.78 25.38
N VAL A 554 -16.97 -10.21 25.86
CA VAL A 554 -17.96 -10.96 25.08
C VAL A 554 -19.36 -10.43 25.36
N VAL A 555 -20.23 -10.41 24.35
CA VAL A 555 -21.65 -10.10 24.56
C VAL A 555 -22.35 -11.40 24.94
N LEU A 556 -22.69 -11.54 26.23
CA LEU A 556 -23.48 -12.67 26.72
C LEU A 556 -24.97 -12.39 26.49
N LYS A 557 -25.67 -13.35 25.90
CA LYS A 557 -27.08 -13.24 25.49
C LYS A 557 -27.95 -14.16 26.33
N SER A 558 -29.10 -13.66 26.77
CA SER A 558 -30.12 -14.49 27.40
C SER A 558 -30.72 -15.45 26.36
N VAL A 559 -31.38 -16.51 26.83
CA VAL A 559 -32.09 -17.47 25.95
C VAL A 559 -33.16 -16.74 25.12
N GLN A 560 -33.85 -15.76 25.70
CA GLN A 560 -34.82 -14.91 25.00
C GLN A 560 -34.18 -14.06 23.90
N THR A 561 -33.10 -13.32 24.20
CA THR A 561 -32.43 -12.45 23.20
C THR A 561 -31.81 -13.28 22.08
N TYR A 562 -31.21 -14.43 22.42
CA TYR A 562 -30.68 -15.37 21.44
C TYR A 562 -31.80 -15.91 20.53
N CYS A 563 -32.97 -16.26 21.08
CA CYS A 563 -34.16 -16.61 20.29
C CYS A 563 -34.62 -15.47 19.37
N GLN A 564 -34.75 -14.23 19.89
CA GLN A 564 -35.21 -13.08 19.09
C GLN A 564 -34.31 -12.83 17.88
N GLU A 565 -32.99 -12.89 18.05
CA GLU A 565 -32.04 -12.72 16.95
C GLU A 565 -32.08 -13.89 15.96
N THR A 566 -32.04 -15.14 16.45
CA THR A 566 -31.96 -16.34 15.59
C THR A 566 -33.26 -16.68 14.86
N THR A 567 -34.40 -16.20 15.36
CA THR A 567 -35.73 -16.36 14.72
C THR A 567 -36.21 -15.10 14.00
N ASN A 568 -35.39 -14.05 13.92
CA ASN A 568 -35.75 -12.73 13.39
C ASN A 568 -37.08 -12.21 13.97
N TYR A 569 -37.14 -12.11 15.30
CA TYR A 569 -38.33 -11.77 16.09
C TYR A 569 -39.55 -12.62 15.71
N CYS A 570 -39.36 -13.95 15.70
CA CYS A 570 -40.38 -14.91 15.28
C CYS A 570 -40.97 -14.56 13.90
N HIS A 571 -40.09 -14.30 12.94
CA HIS A 571 -40.42 -13.91 11.56
C HIS A 571 -41.29 -12.63 11.49
N GLY A 572 -41.16 -11.72 12.47
CA GLY A 572 -41.99 -10.52 12.65
C GLY A 572 -43.38 -10.79 13.25
N ASN A 573 -43.88 -12.02 13.11
CA ASN A 573 -45.23 -12.45 13.45
C ASN A 573 -45.43 -12.84 14.93
N GLY A 574 -44.39 -12.71 15.76
CA GLY A 574 -44.45 -13.06 17.18
C GLY A 574 -43.38 -12.38 18.03
N ASP A 575 -43.20 -12.89 19.25
CA ASP A 575 -42.14 -12.49 20.18
C ASP A 575 -41.66 -13.70 20.99
N CYS A 576 -40.36 -13.79 21.28
CA CYS A 576 -39.83 -14.88 22.13
C CYS A 576 -40.08 -14.61 23.63
N ASN A 577 -40.46 -15.65 24.37
CA ASN A 577 -40.53 -15.63 25.83
C ASN A 577 -39.16 -15.88 26.50
N GLU A 578 -39.11 -15.78 27.84
CA GLU A 578 -37.89 -16.00 28.64
C GLU A 578 -37.23 -17.38 28.44
N SER A 579 -38.00 -18.38 28.02
CA SER A 579 -37.53 -19.75 27.71
C SER A 579 -37.07 -19.93 26.26
N GLY A 580 -37.12 -18.89 25.42
CA GLY A 580 -36.72 -18.95 24.02
C GLY A 580 -37.77 -19.60 23.09
N ILE A 581 -39.05 -19.50 23.43
CA ILE A 581 -40.17 -20.01 22.61
C ILE A 581 -40.90 -18.84 21.96
N CYS A 582 -41.16 -18.92 20.65
CA CYS A 582 -41.93 -17.94 19.89
C CYS A 582 -43.44 -18.00 20.19
N LEU A 583 -44.02 -16.84 20.48
CA LEU A 583 -45.45 -16.63 20.69
C LEU A 583 -46.03 -15.77 19.56
N CYS A 584 -46.94 -16.32 18.75
CA CYS A 584 -47.46 -15.63 17.57
C CYS A 584 -48.58 -14.64 17.91
N LYS A 585 -48.58 -13.49 17.23
CA LYS A 585 -49.53 -12.36 17.44
C LYS A 585 -50.93 -12.65 16.90
N GLN A 586 -51.03 -13.51 15.88
CA GLN A 586 -52.30 -13.92 15.26
C GLN A 586 -52.42 -15.45 15.26
N SER A 587 -53.65 -15.96 15.37
CA SER A 587 -53.94 -17.39 15.51
C SER A 587 -53.83 -18.20 14.21
N ASN A 588 -53.69 -17.54 13.07
CA ASN A 588 -53.50 -18.10 11.73
C ASN A 588 -52.01 -18.34 11.39
N PHE A 589 -51.09 -18.23 12.37
CA PHE A 589 -49.67 -18.54 12.19
C PHE A 589 -49.22 -19.69 13.10
N TYR A 590 -48.33 -20.54 12.59
CA TYR A 590 -47.72 -21.64 13.34
C TYR A 590 -46.23 -21.81 12.98
N ASP A 591 -45.58 -22.85 13.53
CA ASP A 591 -44.16 -23.19 13.30
C ASP A 591 -43.18 -22.03 13.55
N SER A 592 -43.09 -21.60 14.82
CA SER A 592 -42.36 -20.38 15.23
C SER A 592 -42.77 -19.11 14.46
N CYS A 593 -44.04 -19.06 14.08
CA CYS A 593 -44.71 -17.99 13.35
C CYS A 593 -44.20 -17.76 11.91
N SER A 594 -43.58 -18.79 11.32
CA SER A 594 -43.06 -18.78 9.94
C SER A 594 -44.09 -19.16 8.87
N LYS A 595 -45.24 -19.74 9.24
CA LYS A 595 -46.23 -20.26 8.28
C LYS A 595 -47.65 -19.77 8.60
N SER A 596 -48.35 -19.27 7.58
CA SER A 596 -49.74 -18.83 7.65
C SER A 596 -50.70 -19.88 7.10
N TYR A 597 -51.95 -19.92 7.60
CA TYR A 597 -52.99 -20.86 7.17
C TYR A 597 -54.41 -20.29 7.39
N PRO A 598 -55.46 -20.76 6.66
CA PRO A 598 -55.40 -21.68 5.52
C PRO A 598 -54.99 -20.96 4.23
N THR A 599 -54.14 -21.61 3.44
CA THR A 599 -53.72 -21.17 2.10
C THR A 599 -54.24 -22.15 1.04
N LEU A 600 -54.40 -21.68 -0.19
CA LEU A 600 -54.84 -22.50 -1.33
C LEU A 600 -53.87 -22.29 -2.50
N SER A 601 -53.13 -23.33 -2.88
CA SER A 601 -52.14 -23.26 -3.95
C SER A 601 -52.60 -23.86 -5.28
N SER A 602 -53.48 -24.86 -5.25
CA SER A 602 -54.07 -25.44 -6.47
C SER A 602 -55.36 -26.21 -6.21
N GLY A 603 -56.11 -26.52 -7.27
CA GLY A 603 -57.28 -27.38 -7.22
C GLY A 603 -57.45 -28.18 -8.51
N GLN A 604 -57.94 -29.41 -8.40
CA GLN A 604 -58.19 -30.31 -9.53
C GLN A 604 -59.53 -31.03 -9.39
N TYR A 605 -60.17 -31.34 -10.52
CA TYR A 605 -61.33 -32.23 -10.59
C TYR A 605 -60.89 -33.70 -10.66
N ASP A 606 -61.71 -34.63 -10.18
CA ASP A 606 -61.52 -36.06 -10.51
C ASP A 606 -61.91 -36.30 -11.98
N SER A 607 -61.06 -36.99 -12.72
CA SER A 607 -61.26 -37.27 -14.15
C SER A 607 -62.39 -38.28 -14.43
N ASN A 608 -62.86 -38.99 -13.41
CA ASN A 608 -63.95 -39.97 -13.48
C ASN A 608 -65.24 -39.45 -12.80
N ASP A 609 -65.15 -38.43 -11.94
CA ASP A 609 -66.28 -37.84 -11.23
C ASP A 609 -66.14 -36.30 -11.13
N LEU A 610 -66.79 -35.59 -12.06
CA LEU A 610 -66.81 -34.11 -12.10
C LEU A 610 -67.55 -33.44 -10.93
N THR A 611 -68.09 -34.21 -9.97
CA THR A 611 -68.60 -33.69 -8.69
C THR A 611 -67.54 -33.71 -7.59
N MET A 612 -66.41 -34.39 -7.77
CA MET A 612 -65.32 -34.48 -6.80
C MET A 612 -64.20 -33.49 -7.15
N VAL A 613 -63.84 -32.66 -6.18
CA VAL A 613 -62.73 -31.68 -6.28
C VAL A 613 -61.72 -31.96 -5.17
N SER A 614 -60.44 -31.90 -5.52
CA SER A 614 -59.33 -31.92 -4.56
C SER A 614 -58.57 -30.60 -4.61
N LEU A 615 -58.56 -29.90 -3.48
CA LEU A 615 -57.82 -28.67 -3.23
C LEU A 615 -56.53 -28.99 -2.47
N TYR A 616 -55.46 -28.25 -2.77
CA TYR A 616 -54.14 -28.38 -2.16
C TYR A 616 -53.61 -27.02 -1.70
N GLY A 617 -52.86 -27.02 -0.61
CA GLY A 617 -52.39 -25.82 0.10
C GLY A 617 -51.98 -26.20 1.52
N ASP A 618 -51.78 -25.22 2.42
CA ASP A 618 -51.58 -25.47 3.86
C ASP A 618 -52.78 -24.99 4.66
N PHE A 619 -53.56 -25.94 5.17
CA PHE A 619 -54.76 -25.70 5.96
C PHE A 619 -54.50 -25.65 7.47
N GLY A 620 -53.24 -25.82 7.90
CA GLY A 620 -52.80 -25.69 9.29
C GLY A 620 -52.92 -26.97 10.14
N PRO A 621 -52.38 -26.93 11.38
CA PRO A 621 -52.25 -28.12 12.24
C PRO A 621 -53.59 -28.55 12.87
N LEU A 622 -53.91 -29.85 12.75
CA LEU A 622 -55.05 -30.44 13.46
C LEU A 622 -54.91 -30.25 14.99
N PRO A 623 -55.99 -29.89 15.72
CA PRO A 623 -57.41 -30.04 15.35
C PRO A 623 -58.13 -28.71 15.00
N THR A 624 -57.44 -27.65 14.54
CA THR A 624 -58.09 -26.33 14.36
C THR A 624 -59.13 -26.25 13.23
N LEU A 625 -59.23 -27.27 12.39
CA LEU A 625 -60.03 -27.32 11.15
C LEU A 625 -61.50 -27.77 11.38
N THR A 626 -62.26 -27.03 12.18
CA THR A 626 -63.64 -27.44 12.56
C THR A 626 -64.79 -26.76 11.78
N ASN A 627 -64.54 -25.70 11.01
CA ASN A 627 -65.56 -24.98 10.24
C ASN A 627 -65.00 -24.44 8.92
N VAL A 628 -64.88 -25.28 7.88
CA VAL A 628 -64.41 -24.85 6.54
C VAL A 628 -65.59 -24.71 5.59
N SER A 629 -65.76 -23.54 4.96
CA SER A 629 -66.69 -23.33 3.84
C SER A 629 -65.91 -23.17 2.54
N ILE A 630 -66.30 -23.95 1.53
CA ILE A 630 -65.65 -23.99 0.22
C ILE A 630 -66.70 -23.66 -0.83
N LYS A 631 -66.41 -22.69 -1.69
CA LYS A 631 -67.26 -22.31 -2.82
C LYS A 631 -66.43 -22.31 -4.11
N LEU A 632 -67.02 -22.81 -5.19
CA LEU A 632 -66.51 -22.63 -6.55
C LEU A 632 -67.40 -21.64 -7.32
N ASN A 633 -66.78 -20.75 -8.10
CA ASN A 633 -67.42 -19.65 -8.83
C ASN A 633 -68.43 -18.88 -7.96
N ASN A 634 -68.05 -18.60 -6.71
CA ASN A 634 -68.83 -17.94 -5.64
C ASN A 634 -70.22 -18.54 -5.31
N SER A 635 -70.63 -19.62 -5.98
CA SER A 635 -72.03 -20.07 -6.05
C SER A 635 -72.23 -21.57 -5.86
N ILE A 636 -71.27 -22.41 -6.26
CA ILE A 636 -71.32 -23.87 -6.10
C ILE A 636 -70.67 -24.23 -4.76
N SER A 637 -71.45 -24.68 -3.78
CA SER A 637 -70.89 -25.15 -2.50
C SER A 637 -70.18 -26.50 -2.66
N CYS A 638 -69.00 -26.63 -2.06
CA CYS A 638 -68.26 -27.88 -2.00
C CYS A 638 -68.20 -28.38 -0.54
N THR A 639 -68.72 -29.58 -0.28
CA THR A 639 -68.79 -30.16 1.07
C THR A 639 -67.53 -31.00 1.33
N PRO A 640 -66.67 -30.66 2.31
CA PRO A 640 -65.43 -31.38 2.54
C PRO A 640 -65.69 -32.84 2.97
N THR A 641 -65.02 -33.78 2.28
CA THR A 641 -65.10 -35.23 2.52
C THR A 641 -63.85 -35.75 3.22
N ILE A 642 -62.67 -35.19 2.90
CA ILE A 642 -61.39 -35.47 3.57
C ILE A 642 -60.71 -34.12 3.79
N VAL A 643 -60.27 -33.87 5.03
CA VAL A 643 -59.51 -32.68 5.42
C VAL A 643 -58.19 -33.14 6.04
N SER A 644 -57.08 -32.66 5.49
CA SER A 644 -55.74 -32.80 6.04
C SER A 644 -55.06 -31.44 6.08
N GLN A 645 -53.86 -31.37 6.68
CA GLN A 645 -53.08 -30.14 6.65
C GLN A 645 -52.65 -29.74 5.23
N SER A 646 -52.46 -30.67 4.30
CA SER A 646 -51.94 -30.40 2.95
C SER A 646 -52.97 -30.53 1.81
N SER A 647 -54.18 -30.98 2.11
CA SER A 647 -55.24 -31.21 1.12
C SER A 647 -56.64 -31.19 1.71
N ILE A 648 -57.60 -30.72 0.92
CA ILE A 648 -59.03 -30.90 1.18
C ILE A 648 -59.68 -31.49 -0.07
N SER A 649 -60.23 -32.70 0.04
CA SER A 649 -61.16 -33.23 -0.96
C SER A 649 -62.60 -32.86 -0.57
N CYS A 650 -63.41 -32.46 -1.53
CA CYS A 650 -64.79 -32.04 -1.32
C CYS A 650 -65.71 -32.41 -2.50
N THR A 651 -67.01 -32.56 -2.23
CA THR A 651 -68.03 -32.90 -3.24
C THR A 651 -68.93 -31.70 -3.52
N LEU A 652 -69.19 -31.43 -4.80
CA LEU A 652 -69.97 -30.28 -5.27
C LEU A 652 -71.47 -30.51 -5.15
N SER A 653 -72.20 -29.42 -4.90
CA SER A 653 -73.67 -29.39 -4.94
C SER A 653 -74.27 -29.50 -6.36
N SER A 654 -73.45 -29.40 -7.40
CA SER A 654 -73.83 -29.52 -8.82
C SER A 654 -72.61 -29.85 -9.67
N ASN A 655 -72.80 -30.49 -10.84
CA ASN A 655 -71.73 -30.76 -11.80
C ASN A 655 -70.95 -29.48 -12.14
N ALA A 656 -69.63 -29.61 -12.29
CA ALA A 656 -68.78 -28.52 -12.73
C ALA A 656 -69.14 -28.03 -14.14
N PRO A 657 -69.14 -26.71 -14.41
CA PRO A 657 -69.18 -26.19 -15.77
C PRO A 657 -67.89 -26.58 -16.52
N PHE A 658 -67.99 -26.81 -17.84
CA PHE A 658 -66.81 -27.03 -18.67
C PHE A 658 -66.02 -25.73 -18.82
N GLY A 659 -64.75 -25.72 -18.39
CA GLY A 659 -63.86 -24.56 -18.44
C GLY A 659 -63.19 -24.29 -17.11
N LEU A 660 -62.54 -23.12 -17.01
CA LEU A 660 -61.88 -22.66 -15.79
C LEU A 660 -62.90 -22.31 -14.69
N SER A 661 -62.52 -22.57 -13.45
CA SER A 661 -63.38 -22.34 -12.28
C SER A 661 -62.54 -21.81 -11.11
N SER A 662 -63.01 -20.74 -10.50
CA SER A 662 -62.40 -20.14 -9.31
C SER A 662 -62.80 -20.95 -8.06
N ALA A 663 -61.82 -21.32 -7.24
CA ALA A 663 -62.05 -21.96 -5.94
C ALA A 663 -61.73 -20.98 -4.82
N GLN A 664 -62.66 -20.77 -3.90
CA GLN A 664 -62.45 -19.96 -2.71
C GLN A 664 -62.70 -20.79 -1.44
N VAL A 665 -61.72 -20.80 -0.53
CA VAL A 665 -61.85 -21.34 0.83
C VAL A 665 -62.03 -20.14 1.76
N VAL A 666 -63.25 -19.90 2.24
CA VAL A 666 -63.62 -18.61 2.87
C VAL A 666 -64.29 -18.81 4.22
N GLN A 667 -63.86 -18.03 5.21
CA GLN A 667 -64.65 -17.77 6.40
C GLN A 667 -65.58 -16.57 6.12
N VAL A 668 -66.88 -16.85 6.02
CA VAL A 668 -67.88 -16.16 5.16
C VAL A 668 -68.04 -14.64 5.31
N SER A 669 -68.03 -13.93 4.17
CA SER A 669 -69.00 -12.84 3.80
C SER A 669 -69.20 -12.83 2.26
N SER A 670 -70.20 -12.13 1.70
CA SER A 670 -70.85 -12.49 0.41
C SER A 670 -71.18 -11.31 -0.53
N ASP A 671 -71.06 -11.48 -1.87
CA ASP A 671 -72.14 -11.30 -2.90
C ASP A 671 -71.62 -11.32 -4.38
N THR A 672 -72.50 -11.18 -5.40
CA THR A 672 -72.35 -11.73 -6.79
C THR A 672 -72.90 -10.85 -7.95
N SER A 673 -72.51 -11.10 -9.23
CA SER A 673 -73.33 -10.92 -10.49
C SER A 673 -72.58 -11.29 -11.82
N ASN A 674 -73.29 -11.37 -12.97
CA ASN A 674 -72.92 -12.08 -14.24
C ASN A 674 -73.34 -11.33 -15.55
N SER A 675 -72.77 -11.70 -16.74
CA SER A 675 -73.27 -11.63 -18.17
C SER A 675 -72.19 -11.17 -19.20
N SER A 676 -72.38 -11.17 -20.54
CA SER A 676 -72.65 -12.27 -21.53
C SER A 676 -72.40 -11.78 -23.00
N SER A 677 -72.32 -12.66 -24.02
CA SER A 677 -71.90 -12.35 -25.44
C SER A 677 -72.72 -13.04 -26.55
N ASP A 678 -72.61 -12.59 -27.82
CA ASP A 678 -73.18 -13.27 -29.03
C ASP A 678 -72.46 -12.93 -30.37
N GLU A 679 -72.55 -13.79 -31.40
CA GLU A 679 -71.79 -13.75 -32.68
C GLU A 679 -72.64 -13.58 -33.97
N ASN A 680 -72.01 -13.27 -35.13
CA ASN A 680 -72.39 -13.88 -36.45
C ASN A 680 -71.34 -13.73 -37.59
N GLY A 681 -71.36 -14.63 -38.59
CA GLY A 681 -70.37 -14.78 -39.69
C GLY A 681 -70.67 -14.05 -41.02
N GLY A 682 -70.01 -14.32 -42.17
CA GLY A 682 -68.95 -15.29 -42.51
C GLY A 682 -68.44 -15.19 -43.98
N GLU A 683 -67.44 -15.99 -44.38
CA GLU A 683 -66.87 -16.17 -45.73
C GLU A 683 -66.18 -17.57 -45.78
N THR A 684 -66.02 -18.23 -46.95
CA THR A 684 -65.42 -19.60 -46.96
C THR A 684 -63.91 -19.57 -46.68
N ALA A 685 -63.42 -20.50 -45.86
CA ALA A 685 -62.08 -20.39 -45.27
C ALA A 685 -60.93 -20.36 -46.29
N GLN A 686 -60.93 -21.21 -47.32
CA GLN A 686 -59.87 -21.19 -48.34
C GLN A 686 -59.91 -19.93 -49.21
N GLN A 687 -61.09 -19.44 -49.61
CA GLN A 687 -61.21 -18.21 -50.41
C GLN A 687 -60.81 -16.98 -49.57
N LYS A 688 -61.21 -16.96 -48.29
CA LYS A 688 -60.81 -15.97 -47.30
C LYS A 688 -59.29 -15.98 -47.10
N CYS A 689 -58.66 -17.15 -46.98
CA CYS A 689 -57.20 -17.30 -46.91
C CYS A 689 -56.51 -16.71 -48.14
N SER A 690 -56.83 -17.21 -49.35
CA SER A 690 -56.15 -16.77 -50.57
C SER A 690 -56.33 -15.27 -50.84
N ARG A 691 -57.48 -14.69 -50.45
CA ARG A 691 -57.77 -13.26 -50.56
C ARG A 691 -57.03 -12.41 -49.51
N LEU A 692 -57.12 -12.76 -48.23
CA LEU A 692 -56.59 -11.95 -47.13
C LEU A 692 -55.07 -12.09 -46.93
N THR A 693 -54.48 -13.20 -47.37
CA THR A 693 -53.05 -13.49 -47.17
C THR A 693 -52.23 -13.41 -48.47
N PHE A 694 -52.82 -12.92 -49.57
CA PHE A 694 -52.20 -12.96 -50.91
C PHE A 694 -51.66 -14.35 -51.29
N ASN A 695 -52.44 -15.40 -50.98
CA ASN A 695 -51.99 -16.80 -50.99
C ASN A 695 -50.66 -17.00 -50.25
N CYS A 696 -50.70 -16.83 -48.93
CA CYS A 696 -49.58 -17.05 -48.01
C CYS A 696 -48.34 -16.20 -48.33
N PHE A 697 -48.57 -14.95 -48.74
CA PHE A 697 -47.58 -13.93 -49.07
C PHE A 697 -46.51 -14.38 -50.10
N GLY A 698 -46.87 -15.34 -50.97
CA GLY A 698 -45.96 -15.95 -51.93
C GLY A 698 -45.00 -17.02 -51.34
N ASN A 699 -45.05 -17.23 -50.02
CA ASN A 699 -44.16 -18.11 -49.27
C ASN A 699 -44.83 -19.43 -48.82
N GLY A 700 -46.01 -19.74 -49.36
CA GLY A 700 -46.77 -20.96 -49.08
C GLY A 700 -47.98 -21.15 -50.00
N ILE A 701 -48.88 -22.06 -49.64
CA ILE A 701 -50.14 -22.33 -50.36
C ILE A 701 -51.29 -22.47 -49.37
N CYS A 702 -52.43 -21.81 -49.63
CA CYS A 702 -53.65 -21.98 -48.82
C CYS A 702 -54.28 -23.35 -49.08
N ASP A 703 -54.35 -24.19 -48.04
CA ASP A 703 -55.02 -25.49 -48.07
C ASP A 703 -56.57 -25.36 -48.13
N THR A 704 -57.27 -26.48 -48.24
CA THR A 704 -58.74 -26.52 -48.32
C THR A 704 -59.45 -26.03 -47.06
N ASN A 705 -58.75 -25.90 -45.93
CA ASN A 705 -59.26 -25.40 -44.66
C ASN A 705 -58.99 -23.90 -44.47
N GLY A 706 -58.29 -23.26 -45.41
CA GLY A 706 -57.86 -21.86 -45.29
C GLY A 706 -56.62 -21.66 -44.43
N ILE A 707 -55.79 -22.69 -44.28
CA ILE A 707 -54.53 -22.66 -43.54
C ILE A 707 -53.37 -22.57 -44.55
N CYS A 708 -52.37 -21.75 -44.23
CA CYS A 708 -51.20 -21.59 -45.08
C CYS A 708 -50.14 -22.65 -44.81
N VAL A 709 -49.85 -23.46 -45.82
CA VAL A 709 -48.75 -24.44 -45.79
C VAL A 709 -47.48 -23.76 -46.29
N CYS A 710 -46.55 -23.49 -45.38
CA CYS A 710 -45.38 -22.66 -45.65
C CYS A 710 -44.17 -23.40 -46.24
N ASN A 711 -43.36 -22.67 -46.98
CA ASN A 711 -42.01 -23.06 -47.36
C ASN A 711 -41.11 -23.17 -46.12
N GLN A 712 -40.01 -23.93 -46.25
CA GLN A 712 -39.09 -24.18 -45.13
C GLN A 712 -38.55 -22.87 -44.51
N ASN A 713 -38.51 -22.83 -43.17
CA ASN A 713 -38.09 -21.70 -42.32
C ASN A 713 -39.02 -20.48 -42.31
N TYR A 714 -40.21 -20.55 -42.92
CA TYR A 714 -41.28 -19.56 -42.73
C TYR A 714 -42.20 -19.94 -41.56
N ASN A 715 -42.77 -18.92 -40.91
CA ASN A 715 -43.64 -19.08 -39.76
C ASN A 715 -45.06 -19.49 -40.20
N PRO A 716 -45.57 -20.67 -39.80
CA PRO A 716 -46.93 -21.08 -40.14
C PRO A 716 -48.01 -20.28 -39.39
N ILE A 717 -47.67 -19.64 -38.26
CA ILE A 717 -48.64 -18.97 -37.39
C ILE A 717 -49.10 -17.61 -37.98
N ASP A 718 -48.28 -16.95 -38.79
CA ASP A 718 -48.61 -15.68 -39.45
C ASP A 718 -48.92 -15.82 -40.95
N HIS A 719 -49.34 -17.02 -41.37
CA HIS A 719 -49.66 -17.33 -42.76
C HIS A 719 -48.45 -17.23 -43.73
N CYS A 720 -47.25 -17.58 -43.26
CA CYS A 720 -45.98 -17.50 -44.00
C CYS A 720 -45.51 -16.06 -44.31
N PHE A 721 -46.00 -15.09 -43.54
CA PHE A 721 -45.63 -13.69 -43.69
C PHE A 721 -44.19 -13.43 -43.23
N THR A 722 -43.75 -14.12 -42.17
CA THR A 722 -42.40 -13.95 -41.63
C THR A 722 -41.56 -15.22 -41.66
N LYS A 723 -40.26 -15.05 -41.50
CA LYS A 723 -39.22 -16.07 -41.60
C LYS A 723 -38.33 -16.04 -40.37
N PHE A 724 -37.99 -17.21 -39.84
CA PHE A 724 -37.05 -17.28 -38.72
C PHE A 724 -35.65 -16.83 -39.17
N ILE A 725 -35.12 -15.81 -38.50
CA ILE A 725 -33.74 -15.33 -38.72
C ILE A 725 -32.78 -15.91 -37.72
N ASN A 726 -31.54 -16.13 -38.16
CA ASN A 726 -30.44 -16.48 -37.28
C ASN A 726 -30.02 -15.21 -36.52
N THR A 727 -30.09 -15.24 -35.20
CA THR A 727 -29.76 -14.11 -34.33
C THR A 727 -28.72 -14.54 -33.30
N THR A 728 -27.92 -13.59 -32.83
CA THR A 728 -27.00 -13.79 -31.70
C THR A 728 -27.53 -13.06 -30.49
N ILE A 729 -27.51 -13.71 -29.33
CA ILE A 729 -27.95 -13.09 -28.07
C ILE A 729 -26.75 -12.73 -27.23
N ILE A 730 -26.81 -11.55 -26.67
CA ILE A 730 -25.91 -11.09 -25.62
C ILE A 730 -26.66 -11.27 -24.31
N ALA A 731 -26.30 -12.30 -23.54
CA ALA A 731 -26.81 -12.46 -22.18
C ALA A 731 -26.28 -11.31 -21.31
N ASN A 732 -27.17 -10.52 -20.73
CA ASN A 732 -26.81 -9.43 -19.83
C ASN A 732 -26.08 -10.00 -18.60
N SER A 733 -24.99 -9.36 -18.16
CA SER A 733 -24.15 -9.86 -17.07
C SER A 733 -24.57 -9.38 -15.67
N THR A 734 -25.61 -8.54 -15.56
CA THR A 734 -26.01 -7.88 -14.32
C THR A 734 -27.51 -7.95 -13.98
N SER A 735 -28.40 -8.11 -14.98
CA SER A 735 -29.85 -8.22 -14.78
C SER A 735 -30.48 -9.26 -15.73
N PRO A 736 -31.61 -9.89 -15.37
CA PRO A 736 -32.36 -10.80 -16.23
C PRO A 736 -33.17 -10.05 -17.30
N THR A 737 -32.49 -9.23 -18.10
CA THR A 737 -33.07 -8.52 -19.24
C THR A 737 -32.91 -9.38 -20.50
N VAL A 738 -34.00 -9.56 -21.24
CA VAL A 738 -33.98 -10.20 -22.57
C VAL A 738 -33.68 -9.13 -23.61
N SER A 739 -32.56 -9.25 -24.32
CA SER A 739 -32.14 -8.35 -25.41
C SER A 739 -31.66 -9.11 -26.64
N PHE A 740 -32.05 -8.66 -27.83
CA PHE A 740 -31.53 -9.12 -29.12
C PHE A 740 -30.68 -8.00 -29.75
N ASP A 741 -29.56 -8.35 -30.38
CA ASP A 741 -28.82 -7.47 -31.28
C ASP A 741 -28.92 -8.01 -32.70
N VAL A 742 -29.64 -7.30 -33.57
CA VAL A 742 -29.75 -7.59 -35.00
C VAL A 742 -29.61 -6.30 -35.77
N ASP A 743 -28.50 -6.15 -36.51
CA ASP A 743 -28.18 -5.00 -37.36
C ASP A 743 -28.39 -3.61 -36.72
N GLY A 744 -28.15 -3.49 -35.40
CA GLY A 744 -28.26 -2.24 -34.64
C GLY A 744 -29.64 -1.96 -34.02
N LEU A 745 -30.51 -2.98 -33.95
CA LEU A 745 -31.85 -2.90 -33.34
C LEU A 745 -31.87 -3.60 -31.99
N ASP A 746 -32.22 -2.85 -30.94
CA ASP A 746 -32.35 -3.35 -29.58
C ASP A 746 -33.86 -3.47 -29.20
N PHE A 747 -34.27 -4.68 -28.82
CA PHE A 747 -35.57 -4.97 -28.20
C PHE A 747 -35.34 -5.48 -26.79
N GLN A 748 -35.93 -4.81 -25.80
CA GLN A 748 -35.74 -5.14 -24.38
C GLN A 748 -37.06 -5.58 -23.72
N PHE A 749 -37.00 -6.70 -22.98
CA PHE A 749 -38.06 -7.15 -22.08
C PHE A 749 -37.45 -7.41 -20.70
N GLU A 750 -37.88 -6.64 -19.70
CA GLU A 750 -37.26 -6.58 -18.37
C GLU A 750 -38.20 -7.08 -17.28
N PHE A 751 -37.69 -7.87 -16.32
CA PHE A 751 -38.40 -8.24 -15.10
C PHE A 751 -38.13 -7.20 -14.00
N LYS A 752 -39.18 -6.56 -13.47
CA LYS A 752 -39.06 -5.35 -12.62
C LYS A 752 -39.48 -5.51 -11.17
N SER A 753 -40.58 -6.20 -10.87
CA SER A 753 -40.99 -6.37 -9.47
C SER A 753 -41.87 -7.58 -9.23
N ILE A 754 -41.92 -8.01 -7.97
CA ILE A 754 -42.91 -8.95 -7.45
C ILE A 754 -43.82 -8.17 -6.49
N GLN A 755 -45.13 -8.30 -6.68
CA GLN A 755 -46.14 -7.65 -5.85
C GLN A 755 -47.01 -8.71 -5.17
N GLU A 756 -47.21 -8.58 -3.86
CA GLU A 756 -48.27 -9.28 -3.14
C GLU A 756 -49.53 -8.42 -3.19
N LEU A 757 -50.64 -8.99 -3.68
CA LEU A 757 -51.93 -8.32 -3.85
C LEU A 757 -52.97 -8.88 -2.88
N ASP A 758 -53.80 -8.03 -2.28
CA ASP A 758 -55.01 -8.47 -1.56
C ASP A 758 -56.18 -8.82 -2.51
N LEU A 759 -57.33 -9.17 -1.93
CA LEU A 759 -58.55 -9.51 -2.67
C LEU A 759 -59.12 -8.35 -3.51
N ASP A 760 -58.83 -7.11 -3.13
CA ASP A 760 -59.26 -5.89 -3.84
C ASP A 760 -58.20 -5.40 -4.85
N ASN A 761 -57.08 -6.13 -4.99
CA ASN A 761 -55.89 -5.82 -5.80
C ASN A 761 -55.01 -4.67 -5.27
N ASN A 762 -55.10 -4.30 -3.99
CA ASN A 762 -54.13 -3.40 -3.38
C ASN A 762 -52.80 -4.12 -3.16
N VAL A 763 -51.68 -3.43 -3.38
CA VAL A 763 -50.34 -3.98 -3.13
C VAL A 763 -50.06 -3.97 -1.63
N LEU A 764 -49.97 -5.16 -1.03
CA LEU A 764 -49.60 -5.38 0.37
C LEU A 764 -48.09 -5.29 0.58
N ASN A 765 -47.31 -5.94 -0.30
CA ASN A 765 -45.86 -5.93 -0.30
C ASN A 765 -45.32 -5.78 -1.72
N LEU A 766 -44.18 -5.12 -1.86
CA LEU A 766 -43.47 -4.91 -3.12
C LEU A 766 -42.00 -5.28 -2.95
N LEU A 767 -41.51 -6.18 -3.80
CA LEU A 767 -40.08 -6.37 -4.03
C LEU A 767 -39.71 -5.71 -5.36
N ASN A 768 -39.03 -4.56 -5.30
CA ASN A 768 -38.41 -3.98 -6.48
C ASN A 768 -37.12 -4.75 -6.81
N ILE A 769 -37.01 -5.30 -8.03
CA ILE A 769 -35.85 -6.12 -8.42
C ILE A 769 -34.60 -5.26 -8.59
N ASP A 770 -34.76 -4.02 -9.06
CA ASP A 770 -33.65 -3.09 -9.34
C ASP A 770 -32.92 -2.62 -8.05
N ASP A 771 -33.46 -2.89 -6.85
CA ASP A 771 -32.83 -2.59 -5.54
C ASP A 771 -31.76 -3.63 -5.13
N TYR A 772 -31.66 -4.75 -5.85
CA TYR A 772 -30.85 -5.92 -5.49
C TYR A 772 -29.88 -6.33 -6.61
N SER A 773 -28.84 -7.09 -6.27
CA SER A 773 -27.89 -7.63 -7.26
C SER A 773 -28.22 -9.07 -7.67
N TRP A 774 -27.81 -9.47 -8.87
CA TRP A 774 -27.98 -10.82 -9.40
C TRP A 774 -26.65 -11.56 -9.49
N ASN A 775 -26.62 -12.82 -9.04
CA ASN A 775 -25.55 -13.76 -9.33
C ASN A 775 -25.86 -14.41 -10.69
N VAL A 776 -25.01 -14.22 -11.70
CA VAL A 776 -25.26 -14.65 -13.08
C VAL A 776 -24.31 -15.79 -13.47
N ASN A 777 -24.86 -16.87 -14.03
CA ASN A 777 -24.12 -18.00 -14.57
C ASN A 777 -24.55 -18.24 -16.02
N VAL A 778 -23.64 -18.06 -16.98
CA VAL A 778 -23.92 -18.22 -18.41
C VAL A 778 -23.21 -19.45 -18.96
N SER A 779 -23.97 -20.31 -19.63
CA SER A 779 -23.50 -21.52 -20.31
C SER A 779 -23.77 -21.41 -21.81
N ILE A 780 -22.76 -21.68 -22.62
CA ILE A 780 -22.81 -21.54 -24.09
C ILE A 780 -22.21 -22.79 -24.72
N ASN A 781 -22.89 -23.36 -25.71
CA ASN A 781 -22.36 -24.34 -26.64
C ASN A 781 -22.81 -23.99 -28.07
N ASP A 782 -22.38 -24.77 -29.07
CA ASP A 782 -22.58 -24.49 -30.50
C ASP A 782 -24.06 -24.36 -30.94
N ILE A 783 -25.01 -24.80 -30.10
CA ILE A 783 -26.44 -24.84 -30.42
C ILE A 783 -27.27 -24.03 -29.40
N ASN A 784 -26.91 -24.08 -28.11
CA ASN A 784 -27.69 -23.52 -27.01
C ASN A 784 -26.89 -22.49 -26.18
N THR A 785 -27.58 -21.43 -25.76
CA THR A 785 -27.12 -20.50 -24.71
C THR A 785 -28.13 -20.50 -23.58
N THR A 786 -27.69 -20.67 -22.33
CA THR A 786 -28.55 -20.60 -21.14
C THR A 786 -27.88 -19.76 -20.06
N ALA A 787 -28.53 -18.67 -19.66
CA ALA A 787 -28.12 -17.78 -18.58
C ALA A 787 -29.08 -17.92 -17.40
N VAL A 788 -28.52 -18.25 -16.23
CA VAL A 788 -29.26 -18.38 -14.96
C VAL A 788 -28.88 -17.22 -14.05
N TYR A 789 -29.88 -16.48 -13.61
CA TYR A 789 -29.77 -15.32 -12.73
C TYR A 789 -30.39 -15.71 -11.39
N GLN A 790 -29.65 -15.56 -10.28
CA GLN A 790 -30.14 -15.77 -8.92
C GLN A 790 -30.09 -14.46 -8.13
N LEU A 791 -31.23 -13.98 -7.64
CA LEU A 791 -31.34 -12.73 -6.89
C LEU A 791 -30.60 -12.84 -5.55
N ASN A 792 -29.80 -11.84 -5.20
CA ASN A 792 -29.06 -11.79 -3.95
C ASN A 792 -29.75 -10.89 -2.92
N THR A 793 -30.62 -11.50 -2.11
CA THR A 793 -31.41 -10.85 -1.05
C THR A 793 -30.62 -10.55 0.24
N THR A 794 -29.32 -10.88 0.30
CA THR A 794 -28.51 -10.78 1.53
C THR A 794 -27.86 -9.42 1.78
N ASN A 795 -27.67 -8.60 0.75
CA ASN A 795 -27.03 -7.29 0.83
C ASN A 795 -28.04 -6.16 0.56
N THR A 796 -28.69 -5.63 1.59
CA THR A 796 -29.48 -4.39 1.48
C THR A 796 -28.55 -3.18 1.37
N THR A 797 -28.66 -2.43 0.28
CA THR A 797 -27.82 -1.24 0.00
C THR A 797 -28.28 0.04 0.73
N ASN A 798 -29.39 -0.02 1.47
CA ASN A 798 -29.92 1.07 2.29
C ASN A 798 -29.12 1.31 3.58
N SER A 799 -27.87 1.75 3.42
CA SER A 799 -27.04 2.31 4.49
C SER A 799 -27.51 3.74 4.82
N ASN A 800 -28.51 3.85 5.70
CA ASN A 800 -28.79 5.09 6.42
C ASN A 800 -28.72 4.82 7.93
N ASN A 801 -27.72 5.40 8.57
CA ASN A 801 -27.36 5.13 9.96
C ASN A 801 -28.45 5.56 10.95
N ASN A 802 -29.14 4.60 11.57
CA ASN A 802 -29.60 4.70 12.96
C ASN A 802 -29.88 3.30 13.56
N SER A 803 -29.59 3.17 14.85
CA SER A 803 -29.45 1.87 15.54
C SER A 803 -30.77 1.20 15.92
N THR A 804 -31.49 0.64 14.94
CA THR A 804 -32.50 -0.41 15.16
C THR A 804 -32.31 -1.47 14.09
N SER A 805 -32.21 -2.75 14.47
CA SER A 805 -32.12 -3.87 13.54
C SER A 805 -33.40 -3.97 12.71
N GLN A 806 -33.41 -3.35 11.53
CA GLN A 806 -34.59 -3.22 10.71
C GLN A 806 -34.86 -4.56 10.00
N PHE A 807 -36.06 -5.10 10.22
CA PHE A 807 -36.52 -6.38 9.69
C PHE A 807 -36.41 -6.41 8.15
N ASN A 808 -35.67 -7.39 7.60
CA ASN A 808 -35.66 -7.69 6.17
C ASN A 808 -36.65 -8.83 5.89
N PRO A 809 -37.85 -8.57 5.33
CA PRO A 809 -38.86 -9.60 5.06
C PRO A 809 -38.42 -10.62 3.98
N PHE A 810 -37.40 -10.31 3.19
CA PHE A 810 -37.00 -11.11 2.02
C PHE A 810 -35.75 -11.96 2.25
N GLN A 811 -35.27 -12.09 3.50
CA GLN A 811 -34.02 -12.81 3.81
C GLN A 811 -34.05 -14.31 3.45
N SER A 812 -35.23 -14.94 3.46
CA SER A 812 -35.43 -16.34 3.06
C SER A 812 -35.93 -16.51 1.63
N LEU A 813 -36.19 -15.41 0.90
CA LEU A 813 -36.75 -15.45 -0.44
C LEU A 813 -35.69 -15.88 -1.47
N GLN A 814 -36.04 -16.85 -2.31
CA GLN A 814 -35.25 -17.27 -3.46
C GLN A 814 -35.98 -16.88 -4.75
N VAL A 815 -35.39 -15.97 -5.53
CA VAL A 815 -35.88 -15.62 -6.88
C VAL A 815 -34.81 -15.98 -7.88
N SER A 816 -35.17 -16.76 -8.89
CA SER A 816 -34.29 -17.06 -10.02
C SER A 816 -34.99 -16.83 -11.36
N SER A 817 -34.20 -16.44 -12.36
CA SER A 817 -34.65 -16.26 -13.74
C SER A 817 -33.69 -17.01 -14.66
N THR A 818 -34.22 -17.74 -15.63
CA THR A 818 -33.45 -18.53 -16.60
C THR A 818 -33.83 -18.10 -18.01
N ILE A 819 -32.88 -17.49 -18.72
CA ILE A 819 -33.02 -17.09 -20.13
C ILE A 819 -32.30 -18.15 -20.97
N SER A 820 -33.02 -18.83 -21.85
CA SER A 820 -32.47 -19.87 -22.73
C SER A 820 -32.78 -19.64 -24.21
N PHE A 821 -31.81 -19.96 -25.06
CA PHE A 821 -31.88 -19.85 -26.51
C PHE A 821 -31.32 -21.12 -27.16
N SER A 822 -31.85 -21.43 -28.35
CA SER A 822 -31.32 -22.49 -29.21
C SER A 822 -31.45 -22.10 -30.67
N SER A 823 -30.44 -22.46 -31.48
CA SER A 823 -30.51 -22.34 -32.95
C SER A 823 -31.37 -23.42 -33.62
N GLN A 824 -31.90 -24.37 -32.84
CA GLN A 824 -32.77 -25.46 -33.29
C GLN A 824 -34.15 -25.39 -32.59
N PRO A 825 -35.23 -25.93 -33.21
CA PRO A 825 -36.49 -26.13 -32.51
C PRO A 825 -36.32 -27.08 -31.31
N ARG A 826 -37.08 -26.85 -30.24
CA ARG A 826 -37.03 -27.66 -29.02
C ARG A 826 -38.39 -27.84 -28.39
N GLU A 827 -38.69 -29.08 -28.00
CA GLU A 827 -39.82 -29.43 -27.15
C GLU A 827 -39.39 -29.34 -25.69
N ILE A 828 -40.12 -28.58 -24.85
CA ILE A 828 -39.80 -28.44 -23.43
C ILE A 828 -41.03 -28.78 -22.57
N PRO A 829 -40.95 -29.75 -21.66
CA PRO A 829 -42.04 -30.02 -20.72
C PRO A 829 -42.19 -28.85 -19.73
N PHE A 830 -43.43 -28.39 -19.55
CA PHE A 830 -43.79 -27.39 -18.54
C PHE A 830 -45.10 -27.84 -17.87
N GLY A 831 -44.96 -28.46 -16.69
CA GLY A 831 -46.06 -29.14 -16.01
C GLY A 831 -46.42 -30.44 -16.72
N ASP A 832 -47.69 -30.62 -17.05
CA ASP A 832 -48.23 -31.73 -17.84
C ASP A 832 -48.27 -31.43 -19.36
N GLN A 833 -47.89 -30.21 -19.78
CA GLN A 833 -47.87 -29.79 -21.17
C GLN A 833 -46.45 -29.80 -21.77
N VAL A 834 -46.37 -29.89 -23.10
CA VAL A 834 -45.11 -29.79 -23.86
C VAL A 834 -45.12 -28.54 -24.73
N LEU A 835 -44.30 -27.55 -24.35
CA LEU A 835 -44.15 -26.30 -25.07
C LEU A 835 -43.24 -26.49 -26.29
N GLN A 836 -43.80 -26.19 -27.47
CA GLN A 836 -43.07 -26.10 -28.72
C GLN A 836 -42.38 -24.73 -28.81
N ILE A 837 -41.05 -24.72 -28.83
CA ILE A 837 -40.22 -23.52 -28.98
C ILE A 837 -39.51 -23.55 -30.33
N ASN A 838 -39.70 -22.51 -31.12
CA ASN A 838 -39.13 -22.36 -32.47
C ASN A 838 -37.59 -22.21 -32.44
N PRO A 839 -36.89 -22.48 -33.56
CA PRO A 839 -35.47 -22.14 -33.67
C PRO A 839 -35.24 -20.64 -33.49
N ASN A 840 -34.06 -20.28 -33.01
CA ASN A 840 -33.63 -18.91 -32.72
C ASN A 840 -34.52 -18.13 -31.73
N SER A 841 -35.29 -18.86 -30.90
CA SER A 841 -36.24 -18.26 -29.95
C SER A 841 -35.73 -18.32 -28.51
N ILE A 842 -35.96 -17.23 -27.78
CA ILE A 842 -35.69 -17.07 -26.35
C ILE A 842 -36.85 -17.63 -25.54
N LYS A 843 -36.54 -18.28 -24.43
CA LYS A 843 -37.47 -18.72 -23.41
C LYS A 843 -37.00 -18.17 -22.07
N LEU A 844 -37.91 -17.54 -21.33
CA LEU A 844 -37.65 -16.90 -20.04
C LEU A 844 -38.47 -17.64 -18.97
N ALA A 845 -37.81 -18.34 -18.06
CA ALA A 845 -38.47 -19.01 -16.94
C ALA A 845 -38.12 -18.31 -15.61
N ILE A 846 -39.11 -17.97 -14.78
CA ILE A 846 -38.92 -17.36 -13.46
C ILE A 846 -39.45 -18.28 -12.37
N ASN A 847 -38.60 -18.56 -11.37
CA ASN A 847 -38.96 -19.25 -10.14
C ASN A 847 -38.95 -18.25 -8.97
N VAL A 848 -40.05 -18.17 -8.23
CA VAL A 848 -40.17 -17.44 -6.97
C VAL A 848 -40.51 -18.46 -5.89
N SER A 849 -39.62 -18.63 -4.91
CA SER A 849 -39.82 -19.57 -3.81
C SER A 849 -39.52 -18.97 -2.44
N GLY A 850 -40.28 -19.40 -1.43
CA GLY A 850 -40.17 -18.92 -0.05
C GLY A 850 -40.78 -17.54 0.23
N TRP A 851 -41.70 -17.04 -0.62
CA TRP A 851 -42.39 -15.76 -0.36
C TRP A 851 -43.22 -15.83 0.93
N GLN A 852 -43.05 -14.84 1.80
CA GLN A 852 -43.71 -14.76 3.10
C GLN A 852 -44.97 -13.88 2.99
N TYR A 853 -46.10 -14.51 2.64
CA TYR A 853 -47.38 -13.80 2.49
C TYR A 853 -47.83 -13.19 3.81
N SER A 854 -48.17 -11.90 3.78
CA SER A 854 -48.74 -11.16 4.91
C SER A 854 -50.23 -11.43 5.13
N SER A 855 -50.91 -12.03 4.14
CA SER A 855 -52.30 -12.46 4.24
C SER A 855 -52.51 -13.83 3.59
N ASN A 856 -53.40 -14.64 4.16
CA ASN A 856 -53.72 -15.99 3.65
C ASN A 856 -54.70 -15.98 2.45
N VAL A 857 -55.15 -14.79 2.03
CA VAL A 857 -55.97 -14.57 0.82
C VAL A 857 -55.26 -13.72 -0.24
N ALA A 858 -53.99 -13.37 -0.01
CA ALA A 858 -53.20 -12.62 -0.98
C ALA A 858 -52.79 -13.47 -2.19
N THR A 859 -52.41 -12.83 -3.30
CA THR A 859 -51.87 -13.47 -4.52
C THR A 859 -50.58 -12.77 -4.96
N LEU A 860 -49.79 -13.37 -5.86
CA LEU A 860 -48.62 -12.70 -6.44
C LEU A 860 -48.91 -12.15 -7.82
N ARG A 861 -48.30 -11.02 -8.15
CA ARG A 861 -48.20 -10.47 -9.50
C ARG A 861 -46.75 -10.15 -9.83
N LEU A 862 -46.21 -10.80 -10.87
CA LEU A 862 -44.88 -10.51 -11.42
C LEU A 862 -45.03 -9.42 -12.49
N ILE A 863 -44.20 -8.38 -12.41
CA ILE A 863 -44.25 -7.21 -13.29
C ILE A 863 -43.09 -7.21 -14.26
N PHE A 864 -43.40 -7.01 -15.54
CA PHE A 864 -42.46 -6.88 -16.64
C PHE A 864 -42.68 -5.56 -17.39
N THR A 865 -41.63 -5.05 -18.04
CA THR A 865 -41.69 -3.85 -18.87
C THR A 865 -41.00 -4.03 -20.21
N SER A 866 -41.55 -3.44 -21.28
CA SER A 866 -40.95 -3.41 -22.61
C SER A 866 -41.31 -2.12 -23.35
N VAL A 867 -40.38 -1.62 -24.19
CA VAL A 867 -40.62 -0.45 -25.04
C VAL A 867 -41.23 -0.90 -26.36
N VAL A 868 -42.33 -0.25 -26.75
CA VAL A 868 -43.13 -0.60 -27.92
C VAL A 868 -43.54 0.63 -28.72
N ASN A 869 -43.68 0.48 -30.05
CA ASN A 869 -44.22 1.55 -30.90
C ASN A 869 -45.76 1.50 -30.83
N GLN A 870 -46.43 2.65 -30.71
CA GLN A 870 -47.90 2.76 -30.56
C GLN A 870 -48.65 2.34 -31.82
N ASN A 871 -48.19 2.82 -32.98
CA ASN A 871 -48.72 2.47 -34.28
C ASN A 871 -47.64 1.74 -35.05
N GLN A 872 -47.96 0.57 -35.60
CA GLN A 872 -47.04 -0.24 -36.39
C GLN A 872 -47.79 -0.67 -37.64
N SER A 873 -47.25 -0.39 -38.82
CA SER A 873 -47.85 -0.86 -40.08
C SER A 873 -46.76 -1.32 -41.04
N ILE A 874 -47.08 -2.35 -41.83
CA ILE A 874 -46.20 -2.85 -42.88
C ILE A 874 -46.93 -2.71 -44.21
N GLU A 875 -46.26 -2.05 -45.15
CA GLU A 875 -46.68 -2.01 -46.54
C GLU A 875 -46.12 -3.21 -47.31
N PHE A 876 -47.00 -3.95 -47.99
CA PHE A 876 -46.72 -5.11 -48.84
C PHE A 876 -47.74 -5.12 -49.99
N ASN A 877 -47.31 -5.24 -51.26
CA ASN A 877 -48.21 -5.13 -52.42
C ASN A 877 -49.14 -3.88 -52.42
N CYS A 878 -48.68 -2.76 -51.86
CA CYS A 878 -49.39 -1.47 -51.74
C CYS A 878 -50.62 -1.44 -50.81
N GLU A 879 -50.84 -2.46 -49.99
CA GLU A 879 -51.74 -2.37 -48.84
C GLU A 879 -50.92 -2.19 -47.56
N LYS A 880 -51.36 -1.26 -46.70
CA LYS A 880 -50.80 -1.09 -45.35
C LYS A 880 -51.57 -1.99 -44.39
N THR A 881 -50.90 -3.01 -43.88
CA THR A 881 -51.43 -3.86 -42.81
C THR A 881 -50.97 -3.31 -41.47
N GLU A 882 -51.90 -2.86 -40.64
CA GLU A 882 -51.62 -2.50 -39.25
C GLU A 882 -51.33 -3.76 -38.42
N ILE A 883 -50.28 -3.70 -37.59
CA ILE A 883 -49.89 -4.78 -36.68
C ILE A 883 -50.14 -4.29 -35.26
N GLY A 884 -51.17 -4.86 -34.62
CA GLY A 884 -51.46 -4.60 -33.23
C GLY A 884 -50.30 -5.04 -32.33
N THR A 885 -49.79 -4.09 -31.53
CA THR A 885 -48.71 -4.28 -30.56
C THR A 885 -49.05 -5.29 -29.47
N LEU A 886 -50.33 -5.41 -29.12
CA LEU A 886 -50.85 -6.32 -28.11
C LEU A 886 -52.03 -7.11 -28.69
N SER A 887 -52.08 -8.41 -28.42
CA SER A 887 -53.18 -9.29 -28.80
C SER A 887 -53.72 -10.00 -27.58
N PHE A 888 -55.03 -9.93 -27.36
CA PHE A 888 -55.74 -10.56 -26.25
C PHE A 888 -56.64 -11.70 -26.75
N ASP A 889 -56.98 -12.65 -25.87
CA ASP A 889 -58.02 -13.64 -26.12
C ASP A 889 -59.43 -13.14 -25.71
N SER A 890 -60.43 -14.02 -25.82
CA SER A 890 -61.81 -13.75 -25.44
C SER A 890 -62.03 -13.54 -23.94
N LEU A 891 -61.04 -13.85 -23.09
CA LEU A 891 -61.05 -13.62 -21.64
C LEU A 891 -60.23 -12.38 -21.26
N SER A 892 -59.81 -11.56 -22.24
CA SER A 892 -58.95 -10.39 -22.06
C SER A 892 -57.57 -10.71 -21.44
N ASN A 893 -57.10 -11.94 -21.58
CA ASN A 893 -55.75 -12.34 -21.22
C ASN A 893 -54.80 -11.98 -22.37
N LEU A 894 -53.65 -11.38 -22.07
CA LEU A 894 -52.67 -10.98 -23.08
C LEU A 894 -51.95 -12.22 -23.62
N GLN A 895 -52.10 -12.50 -24.92
CA GLN A 895 -51.55 -13.67 -25.60
C GLN A 895 -50.25 -13.36 -26.35
N TYR A 896 -50.17 -12.19 -27.00
CA TYR A 896 -48.99 -11.78 -27.77
C TYR A 896 -48.59 -10.31 -27.57
N LEU A 897 -47.28 -10.08 -27.52
CA LEU A 897 -46.62 -8.77 -27.59
C LEU A 897 -45.82 -8.70 -28.91
N ARG A 898 -46.10 -7.70 -29.75
CA ARG A 898 -45.49 -7.53 -31.07
C ARG A 898 -44.81 -6.17 -31.22
N VAL A 899 -43.54 -6.19 -31.64
CA VAL A 899 -42.77 -4.98 -31.92
C VAL A 899 -42.08 -5.11 -33.27
N VAL A 900 -42.46 -4.24 -34.21
CA VAL A 900 -41.92 -4.15 -35.56
C VAL A 900 -40.98 -2.95 -35.67
N LYS A 901 -39.77 -3.18 -36.21
CA LYS A 901 -38.79 -2.14 -36.54
C LYS A 901 -37.92 -2.61 -37.72
N ASP A 902 -37.73 -1.77 -38.73
CA ASP A 902 -36.89 -2.03 -39.92
C ASP A 902 -37.09 -3.40 -40.62
N ASN A 903 -38.34 -3.82 -40.74
CA ASN A 903 -38.78 -5.13 -41.29
C ASN A 903 -38.39 -6.36 -40.46
N ILE A 904 -37.99 -6.18 -39.19
CA ILE A 904 -37.90 -7.24 -38.19
C ILE A 904 -39.08 -7.10 -37.21
N GLN A 905 -39.72 -8.21 -36.88
CA GLN A 905 -40.81 -8.33 -35.92
C GLN A 905 -40.35 -9.22 -34.75
N PHE A 906 -40.34 -8.66 -33.55
CA PHE A 906 -40.24 -9.42 -32.31
C PHE A 906 -41.65 -9.82 -31.87
N ASN A 907 -41.86 -11.12 -31.62
CA ASN A 907 -43.14 -11.67 -31.19
C ASN A 907 -42.95 -12.44 -29.87
N GLY A 908 -43.37 -11.84 -28.77
CA GLY A 908 -43.49 -12.49 -27.46
C GLY A 908 -44.82 -13.22 -27.34
N ARG A 909 -44.81 -14.44 -26.84
CA ARG A 909 -45.98 -15.27 -26.52
C ARG A 909 -46.05 -15.46 -25.00
N PHE A 910 -47.24 -15.24 -24.46
CA PHE A 910 -47.56 -15.58 -23.08
C PHE A 910 -48.42 -16.84 -23.05
N ILE A 911 -48.33 -17.60 -21.97
CA ILE A 911 -49.16 -18.77 -21.70
C ILE A 911 -50.12 -18.44 -20.54
N ASP A 912 -51.30 -19.05 -20.57
CA ASP A 912 -52.39 -18.81 -19.62
C ASP A 912 -52.33 -19.71 -18.37
N TYR A 913 -51.19 -20.36 -18.14
CA TYR A 913 -50.97 -21.26 -17.01
C TYR A 913 -49.54 -21.15 -16.45
N ALA A 914 -49.40 -21.49 -15.17
CA ALA A 914 -48.16 -21.50 -14.41
C ALA A 914 -48.09 -22.78 -13.56
N ILE A 915 -46.98 -22.98 -12.83
CA ILE A 915 -46.84 -24.07 -11.87
C ILE A 915 -46.81 -23.49 -10.45
N SER A 916 -47.69 -24.00 -9.60
CA SER A 916 -47.84 -23.66 -8.19
C SER A 916 -47.62 -24.94 -7.37
N ASP A 917 -46.58 -24.98 -6.55
CA ASP A 917 -46.19 -26.14 -5.72
C ASP A 917 -46.13 -27.46 -6.52
N GLY A 918 -45.57 -27.41 -7.74
CA GLY A 918 -45.45 -28.55 -8.65
C GLY A 918 -46.71 -28.93 -9.42
N ARG A 919 -47.80 -28.16 -9.34
CA ARG A 919 -49.09 -28.42 -10.03
C ARG A 919 -49.43 -27.29 -11.00
N VAL A 920 -49.99 -27.64 -12.15
CA VAL A 920 -50.44 -26.65 -13.15
C VAL A 920 -51.67 -25.90 -12.65
N VAL A 921 -51.64 -24.57 -12.79
CA VAL A 921 -52.69 -23.64 -12.38
C VAL A 921 -52.91 -22.57 -13.45
N TYR A 922 -54.12 -22.03 -13.55
CA TYR A 922 -54.39 -20.88 -14.42
C TYR A 922 -53.62 -19.64 -13.95
N SER A 923 -53.08 -18.88 -14.91
CA SER A 923 -52.24 -17.71 -14.71
C SER A 923 -52.64 -16.61 -15.69
N GLN A 924 -53.23 -15.53 -15.18
CA GLN A 924 -53.68 -14.41 -16.00
C GLN A 924 -52.52 -13.45 -16.28
N THR A 925 -52.30 -13.13 -17.56
CA THR A 925 -51.43 -12.06 -18.04
C THR A 925 -52.28 -10.82 -18.36
N GLU A 926 -52.06 -9.73 -17.62
CA GLU A 926 -52.78 -8.46 -17.75
C GLU A 926 -51.86 -7.32 -18.21
N LEU A 927 -52.41 -6.37 -18.98
CA LEU A 927 -51.74 -5.09 -19.24
C LEU A 927 -51.99 -4.17 -18.03
N VAL A 928 -50.97 -3.92 -17.22
CA VAL A 928 -51.06 -3.10 -16.01
C VAL A 928 -51.04 -1.61 -16.34
N SER A 929 -50.20 -1.19 -17.29
CA SER A 929 -50.17 0.18 -17.80
C SER A 929 -49.51 0.26 -19.18
N PHE A 930 -49.80 1.35 -19.90
CA PHE A 930 -49.24 1.62 -21.23
C PHE A 930 -48.97 3.12 -21.34
N THR A 931 -47.70 3.53 -21.20
CA THR A 931 -47.33 4.92 -20.93
C THR A 931 -46.55 5.52 -22.11
N PRO A 932 -47.01 6.61 -22.75
CA PRO A 932 -46.27 7.28 -23.83
C PRO A 932 -44.90 7.80 -23.41
N ILE A 933 -43.95 7.82 -24.37
CA ILE A 933 -42.64 8.45 -24.23
C ILE A 933 -42.66 9.77 -25.03
N ASP A 934 -42.53 10.90 -24.33
CA ASP A 934 -42.56 12.25 -24.92
C ASP A 934 -41.20 12.64 -25.54
N ASP A 935 -40.93 12.23 -26.78
CA ASP A 935 -39.80 12.76 -27.57
C ASP A 935 -40.18 14.05 -28.31
N LYS A 936 -39.29 15.06 -28.25
CA LYS A 936 -39.57 16.43 -28.70
C LYS A 936 -39.02 16.82 -30.08
N ASP A 937 -38.36 15.92 -30.79
CA ASP A 937 -37.67 16.21 -32.06
C ASP A 937 -38.13 15.31 -33.23
N ASN A 938 -39.18 15.77 -33.93
CA ASN A 938 -39.62 15.49 -35.31
C ASN A 938 -39.90 14.05 -35.84
N ASP A 939 -40.99 13.99 -36.61
CA ASP A 939 -41.43 12.94 -37.57
C ASP A 939 -41.77 11.52 -37.06
N ASN A 940 -43.01 11.40 -36.56
CA ASN A 940 -43.93 10.27 -36.79
C ASN A 940 -43.44 8.84 -36.52
N ASP A 941 -43.19 8.48 -35.25
CA ASP A 941 -43.62 7.18 -34.67
C ASP A 941 -43.56 7.25 -33.13
N GLY A 942 -44.72 7.33 -32.48
CA GLY A 942 -44.80 7.46 -31.01
C GLY A 942 -44.45 6.16 -30.29
N GLN A 943 -43.57 6.21 -29.30
CA GLN A 943 -43.19 5.07 -28.46
C GLN A 943 -43.94 5.04 -27.12
N SER A 944 -43.98 3.90 -26.46
CA SER A 944 -44.59 3.70 -25.15
C SER A 944 -43.93 2.58 -24.35
N ILE A 945 -44.00 2.66 -23.03
CA ILE A 945 -43.62 1.59 -22.11
C ILE A 945 -44.88 0.78 -21.80
N ALA A 946 -44.90 -0.48 -22.21
CA ALA A 946 -45.93 -1.44 -21.83
C ALA A 946 -45.49 -2.16 -20.54
N THR A 947 -46.32 -2.08 -19.50
CA THR A 947 -46.13 -2.78 -18.23
C THR A 947 -47.10 -3.96 -18.17
N ILE A 948 -46.55 -5.17 -18.10
CA ILE A 948 -47.30 -6.43 -18.16
C ILE A 948 -47.21 -7.12 -16.80
N GLY A 949 -48.36 -7.52 -16.25
CA GLY A 949 -48.47 -8.23 -14.98
C GLY A 949 -48.89 -9.67 -15.20
N ILE A 950 -48.24 -10.62 -14.53
CA ILE A 950 -48.62 -12.04 -14.58
C ILE A 950 -48.97 -12.52 -13.18
N ARG A 951 -50.20 -13.04 -13.02
CA ARG A 951 -50.81 -13.40 -11.73
C ARG A 951 -50.59 -14.86 -11.37
N LEU A 952 -50.20 -15.11 -10.12
CA LEU A 952 -49.97 -16.43 -9.55
C LEU A 952 -50.76 -16.58 -8.23
N PRO A 953 -51.28 -17.77 -7.91
CA PRO A 953 -51.91 -18.05 -6.61
C PRO A 953 -50.86 -18.04 -5.47
N GLN A 954 -51.27 -18.40 -4.24
CA GLN A 954 -50.29 -18.62 -3.18
C GLN A 954 -49.49 -19.89 -3.44
N CYS A 955 -48.17 -19.78 -3.47
CA CYS A 955 -47.27 -20.92 -3.65
C CYS A 955 -46.01 -20.74 -2.80
N GLN A 956 -45.47 -21.86 -2.32
CA GLN A 956 -44.14 -21.92 -1.72
C GLN A 956 -43.06 -22.05 -2.81
N GLU A 957 -43.42 -22.63 -3.97
CA GLU A 957 -42.65 -22.57 -5.21
C GLU A 957 -43.57 -22.21 -6.39
N CYS A 958 -43.31 -21.05 -7.00
CA CYS A 958 -44.08 -20.50 -8.11
C CYS A 958 -43.19 -20.43 -9.37
N LEU A 959 -43.57 -21.11 -10.46
CA LEU A 959 -42.81 -21.13 -11.71
C LEU A 959 -43.64 -20.63 -12.90
N LEU A 960 -43.05 -19.72 -13.68
CA LEU A 960 -43.65 -19.02 -14.83
C LEU A 960 -42.72 -19.08 -16.05
N ASP A 961 -43.24 -19.13 -17.29
CA ASP A 961 -42.45 -19.52 -18.48
C ASP A 961 -42.92 -18.92 -19.84
N PRO A 962 -42.83 -17.59 -20.07
CA PRO A 962 -43.03 -16.95 -21.39
C PRO A 962 -41.89 -17.17 -22.42
N ASP A 963 -42.21 -17.04 -23.71
CA ASP A 963 -41.24 -17.17 -24.82
C ASP A 963 -41.29 -16.04 -25.86
N PHE A 964 -40.17 -15.79 -26.55
CA PHE A 964 -39.97 -14.67 -27.48
C PHE A 964 -39.24 -15.12 -28.75
N THR A 965 -39.81 -14.82 -29.92
CA THR A 965 -39.25 -15.19 -31.24
C THR A 965 -38.94 -13.95 -32.10
N PRO A 966 -37.71 -13.79 -32.62
CA PRO A 966 -37.39 -12.80 -33.64
C PRO A 966 -37.72 -13.33 -35.06
N LEU A 967 -38.40 -12.51 -35.84
CA LEU A 967 -38.96 -12.88 -37.15
C LEU A 967 -38.64 -11.81 -38.20
N LEU A 968 -38.16 -12.19 -39.38
CA LEU A 968 -37.94 -11.28 -40.50
C LEU A 968 -39.18 -11.24 -41.40
N ILE A 969 -39.64 -10.05 -41.75
CA ILE A 969 -40.67 -9.85 -42.77
C ILE A 969 -39.99 -9.92 -44.15
N ASP A 970 -40.12 -11.08 -44.83
CA ASP A 970 -39.43 -11.33 -46.10
C ASP A 970 -40.21 -10.70 -47.28
N LYS A 971 -39.79 -9.50 -47.69
CA LYS A 971 -40.39 -8.75 -48.82
C LYS A 971 -39.86 -9.18 -50.20
N SER A 972 -39.14 -10.30 -50.34
CA SER A 972 -38.56 -10.71 -51.63
C SER A 972 -39.59 -11.01 -52.73
N ASN A 973 -40.83 -11.34 -52.33
CA ASN A 973 -41.97 -11.60 -53.23
C ASN A 973 -42.93 -10.40 -53.36
N ASP A 974 -42.63 -9.25 -52.77
CA ASP A 974 -43.39 -8.00 -52.97
C ASP A 974 -43.27 -7.60 -54.46
N GLN A 975 -44.40 -7.50 -55.16
CA GLN A 975 -44.39 -7.07 -56.57
C GLN A 975 -44.08 -5.57 -56.71
N GLY A 976 -44.12 -4.85 -55.58
CA GLY A 976 -43.74 -3.46 -55.43
C GLY A 976 -44.76 -2.51 -56.01
N CYS A 977 -44.88 -1.34 -55.38
CA CYS A 977 -45.68 -0.25 -55.92
C CYS A 977 -45.00 0.38 -57.13
N GLY A 978 -45.20 -0.25 -58.28
CA GLY A 978 -44.93 0.38 -59.56
C GLY A 978 -45.73 1.67 -59.65
N GLU A 979 -45.04 2.81 -59.76
CA GLU A 979 -45.66 4.09 -60.13
C GLU A 979 -46.65 3.85 -61.28
N SER A 980 -47.94 4.09 -61.04
CA SER A 980 -49.01 3.92 -62.03
C SER A 980 -49.01 5.06 -63.07
N SER A 981 -47.83 5.46 -63.54
CA SER A 981 -47.61 6.35 -64.66
C SER A 981 -46.36 5.94 -65.46
N SER A 982 -46.61 5.44 -66.67
CA SER A 982 -45.65 5.08 -67.72
C SER A 982 -44.17 5.45 -67.52
N LYS A 983 -43.27 4.45 -67.45
CA LYS A 983 -41.81 4.67 -67.58
C LYS A 983 -41.38 5.29 -68.93
N ALA A 984 -42.32 5.55 -69.84
CA ALA A 984 -42.14 6.38 -71.02
C ALA A 984 -41.62 7.80 -70.68
N TRP A 985 -42.06 8.42 -69.56
CA TRP A 985 -41.54 9.74 -69.19
C TRP A 985 -40.12 9.69 -68.61
N LYS A 986 -39.77 8.64 -67.85
CA LYS A 986 -38.40 8.44 -67.34
C LYS A 986 -37.41 8.04 -68.46
N ILE A 987 -37.86 7.31 -69.48
CA ILE A 987 -37.06 7.08 -70.70
C ILE A 987 -37.00 8.34 -71.57
N ALA A 988 -38.08 9.12 -71.72
CA ALA A 988 -38.04 10.38 -72.46
C ALA A 988 -37.11 11.41 -71.79
N VAL A 989 -37.19 11.58 -70.46
CA VAL A 989 -36.26 12.43 -69.69
C VAL A 989 -34.84 11.84 -69.71
N GLY A 990 -34.67 10.52 -69.62
CA GLY A 990 -33.37 9.86 -69.75
C GLY A 990 -32.73 10.02 -71.14
N VAL A 991 -33.53 10.03 -72.21
CA VAL A 991 -33.07 10.26 -73.59
C VAL A 991 -32.89 11.75 -73.87
N VAL A 992 -33.67 12.66 -73.29
CA VAL A 992 -33.48 14.12 -73.46
C VAL A 992 -32.29 14.63 -72.64
N VAL A 993 -32.12 14.17 -71.39
CA VAL A 993 -30.94 14.47 -70.56
C VAL A 993 -29.73 13.70 -71.06
N GLY A 994 -29.90 12.47 -71.55
CA GLY A 994 -28.83 11.66 -72.16
C GLY A 994 -28.36 12.21 -73.51
N ALA A 995 -29.27 12.66 -74.38
CA ALA A 995 -28.93 13.37 -75.61
C ALA A 995 -28.40 14.77 -75.33
N GLY A 996 -28.92 15.47 -74.32
CA GLY A 996 -28.37 16.74 -73.84
C GLY A 996 -26.93 16.59 -73.35
N ALA A 997 -26.65 15.56 -72.54
CA ALA A 997 -25.32 15.20 -72.09
C ALA A 997 -24.43 14.71 -73.24
N ALA A 998 -24.94 13.91 -74.19
CA ALA A 998 -24.18 13.45 -75.34
C ALA A 998 -23.87 14.59 -76.33
N ILE A 999 -24.78 15.55 -76.52
CA ILE A 999 -24.54 16.77 -77.32
C ILE A 999 -23.59 17.71 -76.57
N ALA A 1000 -23.69 17.85 -75.25
CA ALA A 1000 -22.75 18.62 -74.44
C ALA A 1000 -21.35 17.99 -74.44
N ILE A 1001 -21.24 16.67 -74.34
CA ILE A 1001 -19.98 15.91 -74.44
C ILE A 1001 -19.45 15.98 -75.86
N ALA A 1002 -20.28 15.85 -76.91
CA ALA A 1002 -19.84 16.00 -78.30
C ALA A 1002 -19.37 17.44 -78.59
N ALA A 1003 -20.08 18.46 -78.10
CA ALA A 1003 -19.68 19.85 -78.20
C ALA A 1003 -18.39 20.12 -77.42
N ALA A 1004 -18.27 19.62 -76.18
CA ALA A 1004 -17.05 19.71 -75.39
C ALA A 1004 -15.89 18.95 -76.04
N THR A 1005 -16.14 17.81 -76.69
CA THR A 1005 -15.13 17.01 -77.41
C THR A 1005 -14.72 17.70 -78.71
N VAL A 1006 -15.64 18.29 -79.46
CA VAL A 1006 -15.33 19.12 -80.65
C VAL A 1006 -14.57 20.38 -80.24
N ILE A 1007 -14.97 21.05 -79.16
CA ILE A 1007 -14.24 22.19 -78.59
C ILE A 1007 -12.86 21.75 -78.12
N LEU A 1008 -12.72 20.62 -77.42
CA LEU A 1008 -11.43 20.09 -76.98
C LEU A 1008 -10.56 19.65 -78.17
N VAL A 1009 -11.11 19.04 -79.21
CA VAL A 1009 -10.37 18.66 -80.44
C VAL A 1009 -9.99 19.90 -81.26
N LEU A 1010 -10.81 20.96 -81.29
CA LEU A 1010 -10.45 22.25 -81.88
C LEU A 1010 -9.39 22.98 -81.04
N LYS A 1011 -9.46 22.89 -79.71
CA LYS A 1011 -8.44 23.42 -78.78
C LYS A 1011 -7.14 22.62 -78.89
N LYS A 1012 -7.20 21.30 -79.06
CA LYS A 1012 -6.04 20.42 -79.31
C LYS A 1012 -5.46 20.66 -80.70
N ARG A 1013 -6.26 20.80 -81.77
CA ARG A 1013 -5.76 21.17 -83.11
C ARG A 1013 -5.14 22.58 -83.11
N LYS A 1014 -5.73 23.56 -82.42
CA LYS A 1014 -5.10 24.88 -82.20
C LYS A 1014 -3.80 24.76 -81.40
N ALA A 1015 -3.76 23.94 -80.34
CA ALA A 1015 -2.54 23.67 -79.58
C ALA A 1015 -1.47 22.94 -80.41
N THR A 1016 -1.81 21.97 -81.26
CA THR A 1016 -0.85 21.29 -82.16
C THR A 1016 -0.40 22.20 -83.32
N ILE A 1017 -1.23 23.15 -83.77
CA ILE A 1017 -0.82 24.21 -84.71
C ILE A 1017 0.10 25.23 -84.02
N PHE A 1018 -0.13 25.51 -82.73
CA PHE A 1018 0.73 26.37 -81.91
C PHE A 1018 2.07 25.67 -81.59
N GLN A 1019 2.04 24.38 -81.26
CA GLN A 1019 3.23 23.54 -81.07
C GLN A 1019 4.03 23.46 -82.38
N LYS A 1020 3.40 23.18 -83.53
CA LYS A 1020 4.05 23.25 -84.85
C LYS A 1020 4.51 24.66 -85.27
N LYS A 1021 4.14 25.71 -84.54
CA LYS A 1021 4.72 27.06 -84.65
C LYS A 1021 5.91 27.25 -83.71
N MET A 1022 5.90 26.68 -82.50
CA MET A 1022 7.07 26.67 -81.60
C MET A 1022 8.17 25.73 -82.10
N ASP A 1023 7.83 24.56 -82.62
CA ASP A 1023 8.77 23.59 -83.21
C ASP A 1023 9.40 24.11 -84.53
N ARG A 1024 8.83 25.17 -85.12
CA ARG A 1024 9.42 25.96 -86.22
C ARG A 1024 10.20 27.20 -85.75
N LEU A 1025 10.22 27.48 -84.44
CA LEU A 1025 11.12 28.44 -83.79
C LEU A 1025 12.29 27.73 -83.09
N SER A 1026 12.21 26.42 -82.87
CA SER A 1026 13.29 25.57 -82.36
C SER A 1026 14.07 24.83 -83.48
N PHE A 1027 14.13 25.40 -84.68
CA PHE A 1027 15.02 24.95 -85.76
C PHE A 1027 15.61 26.15 -86.53
N ASN A 1028 16.01 27.16 -85.74
CA ASN A 1028 16.96 28.20 -86.17
C ASN A 1028 18.07 28.38 -85.10
N GLN A 1029 18.44 27.25 -84.49
CA GLN A 1029 19.79 26.86 -84.08
C GLN A 1029 19.96 25.40 -84.48
#